data_AF-A0A1Z8U6G8-F1
#
_entry.id   AF-A0A1Z8U6G8-F1
#
_cell.length_a   1.000
_cell.length_b   1.000
_cell.length_c   1.000
_cell.angle_alpha   90.00
_cell.angle_beta   90.00
_cell.angle_gamma   90.00
#
_symmetry.space_group_name_H-M   'P 1'
#
loop_
_entity.id
_entity.type
_entity.pdbx_description
1 polymer ?
#
loop_
_entity_poly.entity_id
_entity_poly.type
_entity_poly.pdbx_seq_one_letter_code
_entity_poly.pdbx_strand_id
1 'polypeptide(L)'
;MKSSHIAFPTIKRILTFIGFLHCLCAKGVLPNEKLEKVYQSIVRIEVISERGSGGRMMKSRSTGSGVIVSPDGLVVTNHHVAGKATRLNCRLYNGEEIMADLLGADAMTDLAVLKLRFKGKKNGSQKLSVAKFGNSDNVKVGDLCYAMGSPAGLSQSITQGIISNLAMISPMKGSFRLDGENVGELVRWLGHDAVIFPGNSGGPLIDKNGFIIGINEVGIGSLGGAIPSNLAKEVSDELAQHGHVSRSWTGLECQPVIDPEVKGILVSGVIKNSPADKSKIAPGDIITSFAGKMVNARIPEDLPLFNQLAYGIVPGTTIDITGTREGKTMKWELKSEVRESAFAKEVELKSWGLTVRNFTLMSSLEARRKDTKGVQVHSVNRGGPSSSAKPNLLPGDIITKVGEEAIQSVNQLILESKKITRGKKDPVSTIVEFERNLAKLITVVKLGPEPKESQPLEAWKPWLGVSTQVLTRDLTSAMKLSVQTKGVRIAQVYPDTPAHRGGLLAGDLLFRIDGQIIAANRTEDSEVFRNMIKEYKTDSSIQVSGLRDRKPLDLNITLAKRPPPPNELPKLKDKTFEFTIREISFADRVNARLNKNQSGLIVENVEPAGWAALAGLRQGDLMLKMEGKTLKTVNEFQKLMKNLVKMKSEQIILFVKRGIHTIYIEVQPDWSNS
;
A
#
# COMPACT_ATOMS: atom_id res chain seq x y z
N MET A 1 -82.36 51.05 32.20
CA MET A 1 -82.09 50.34 30.93
C MET A 1 -80.62 50.54 30.55
N LYS A 2 -79.82 49.47 30.54
CA LYS A 2 -78.42 49.42 30.10
C LYS A 2 -78.17 48.01 29.56
N SER A 3 -77.56 47.88 28.39
CA SER A 3 -76.79 46.68 28.00
C SER A 3 -75.91 46.99 26.79
N SER A 4 -74.68 46.48 26.82
CA SER A 4 -73.57 46.75 25.91
C SER A 4 -72.73 45.48 25.74
N HIS A 5 -72.33 45.25 24.48
CA HIS A 5 -71.15 44.54 23.93
C HIS A 5 -70.75 43.12 24.39
N ILE A 6 -70.47 42.25 23.40
CA ILE A 6 -69.16 41.66 23.01
C ILE A 6 -69.38 40.71 21.80
N ALA A 7 -68.48 40.68 20.80
CA ALA A 7 -68.35 39.57 19.84
C ALA A 7 -66.98 39.52 19.09
N PHE A 8 -66.52 38.29 18.81
CA PHE A 8 -65.38 37.84 17.97
C PHE A 8 -65.73 36.39 17.46
N PRO A 9 -64.95 35.69 16.59
CA PRO A 9 -64.85 35.76 15.12
C PRO A 9 -65.10 34.39 14.40
N THR A 10 -65.12 34.31 13.04
CA THR A 10 -64.49 33.28 12.14
C THR A 10 -65.14 33.12 10.74
N ILE A 11 -64.27 32.88 9.74
CA ILE A 11 -64.36 32.01 8.53
C ILE A 11 -65.50 32.25 7.49
N LYS A 12 -65.13 32.85 6.33
CA LYS A 12 -65.46 32.40 4.95
C LYS A 12 -65.04 33.46 3.91
N ARG A 13 -64.07 33.13 3.04
CA ARG A 13 -64.01 33.46 1.60
C ARG A 13 -62.57 33.23 1.11
N ILE A 14 -62.40 32.27 0.22
CA ILE A 14 -61.56 32.28 -1.00
C ILE A 14 -61.90 30.95 -1.71
N LEU A 15 -62.97 30.98 -2.51
CA LEU A 15 -63.16 30.06 -3.63
C LEU A 15 -62.78 30.87 -4.89
N THR A 16 -62.30 30.17 -5.92
CA THR A 16 -61.84 30.67 -7.24
C THR A 16 -60.33 30.91 -7.39
N PHE A 17 -59.48 29.90 -7.12
CA PHE A 17 -58.13 29.77 -7.72
C PHE A 17 -57.59 28.33 -7.67
N ILE A 18 -58.45 27.30 -7.78
CA ILE A 18 -58.06 25.87 -7.76
C ILE A 18 -58.43 25.18 -9.11
N GLY A 19 -58.27 25.91 -10.22
CA GLY A 19 -58.56 25.43 -11.58
C GLY A 19 -57.34 25.35 -12.50
N PHE A 20 -56.13 25.65 -12.00
CA PHE A 20 -54.92 25.75 -12.82
C PHE A 20 -53.70 25.03 -12.22
N LEU A 21 -53.94 24.00 -11.40
CA LEU A 21 -52.89 23.14 -10.83
C LEU A 21 -53.15 21.64 -11.06
N HIS A 22 -53.85 21.30 -12.15
CA HIS A 22 -54.14 19.91 -12.54
C HIS A 22 -53.65 19.54 -13.93
N CYS A 23 -52.72 20.31 -14.50
CA CYS A 23 -52.07 19.99 -15.77
C CYS A 23 -50.55 20.19 -15.65
N LEU A 24 -49.90 19.34 -14.86
CA LEU A 24 -48.45 19.05 -14.92
C LEU A 24 -48.11 17.80 -14.09
N CYS A 25 -48.99 16.80 -14.06
CA CYS A 25 -48.61 15.41 -13.80
C CYS A 25 -48.39 14.72 -15.15
N ALA A 26 -47.45 15.25 -15.93
CA ALA A 26 -46.83 14.47 -16.98
C ALA A 26 -45.95 13.43 -16.30
N LYS A 27 -46.15 12.15 -16.64
CA LYS A 27 -45.28 11.03 -16.30
C LYS A 27 -43.82 11.40 -16.62
N GLY A 28 -43.08 11.82 -15.62
CA GLY A 28 -41.66 12.14 -15.68
C GLY A 28 -40.98 11.53 -14.47
N VAL A 29 -40.09 10.57 -14.72
CA VAL A 29 -39.17 10.01 -13.72
C VAL A 29 -38.55 11.17 -12.94
N LEU A 30 -38.74 11.21 -11.62
CA LEU A 30 -38.13 12.22 -10.75
C LEU A 30 -36.60 12.19 -10.96
N PRO A 31 -35.88 13.34 -10.92
CA PRO A 31 -34.43 13.38 -11.06
C PRO A 31 -33.68 12.37 -10.16
N ASN A 32 -34.30 11.99 -9.04
CA ASN A 32 -33.72 11.12 -8.03
C ASN A 32 -33.53 9.66 -8.48
N GLU A 33 -34.43 9.07 -9.29
CA GLU A 33 -34.33 7.65 -9.66
C GLU A 33 -33.14 7.36 -10.59
N LYS A 34 -32.84 8.30 -11.50
CA LYS A 34 -31.70 8.17 -12.42
C LYS A 34 -30.38 8.27 -11.67
N LEU A 35 -30.27 9.22 -10.74
CA LEU A 35 -29.10 9.39 -9.88
C LEU A 35 -28.93 8.18 -8.97
N GLU A 36 -30.01 7.67 -8.38
CA GLU A 36 -29.98 6.49 -7.52
C GLU A 36 -29.46 5.26 -8.26
N LYS A 37 -29.86 5.06 -9.52
CA LYS A 37 -29.36 3.94 -10.32
C LYS A 37 -27.84 4.00 -10.55
N VAL A 38 -27.29 5.18 -10.82
CA VAL A 38 -25.83 5.35 -10.94
C VAL A 38 -25.18 5.20 -9.57
N TYR A 39 -25.78 5.74 -8.51
CA TYR A 39 -25.27 5.61 -7.15
C TYR A 39 -25.09 4.13 -6.74
N GLN A 40 -26.05 3.27 -7.10
CA GLN A 40 -25.95 1.83 -6.89
C GLN A 40 -24.87 1.13 -7.75
N SER A 41 -24.42 1.75 -8.84
CA SER A 41 -23.32 1.24 -9.68
C SER A 41 -21.93 1.60 -9.16
N ILE A 42 -21.83 2.48 -8.15
CA ILE A 42 -20.55 2.84 -7.54
C ILE A 42 -20.00 1.65 -6.78
N VAL A 43 -18.72 1.38 -6.94
CA VAL A 43 -18.00 0.32 -6.22
C VAL A 43 -16.96 0.97 -5.34
N ARG A 44 -16.91 0.58 -4.06
CA ARG A 44 -15.75 0.89 -3.22
C ARG A 44 -14.68 -0.14 -3.52
N ILE A 45 -13.48 0.32 -3.85
CA ILE A 45 -12.35 -0.56 -4.16
C ILE A 45 -11.38 -0.50 -3.00
N GLU A 46 -11.15 -1.63 -2.36
CA GLU A 46 -10.01 -1.84 -1.49
C GLU A 46 -8.87 -2.43 -2.32
N VAL A 47 -7.71 -1.78 -2.24
CA VAL A 47 -6.56 -2.08 -3.09
C VAL A 47 -5.39 -2.48 -2.21
N ILE A 48 -4.78 -3.61 -2.54
CA ILE A 48 -3.44 -3.94 -2.08
C ILE A 48 -2.49 -3.75 -3.24
N SER A 49 -1.54 -2.85 -3.09
CA SER A 49 -0.51 -2.57 -4.09
C SER A 49 0.87 -2.91 -3.55
N GLU A 50 1.82 -3.17 -4.44
CA GLU A 50 3.21 -3.37 -4.07
C GLU A 50 4.09 -2.28 -4.68
N ARG A 51 5.03 -1.79 -3.87
CA ARG A 51 6.06 -0.84 -4.30
C ARG A 51 7.40 -1.17 -3.67
N GLY A 52 8.47 -1.00 -4.42
CA GLY A 52 9.83 -1.10 -3.93
C GLY A 52 10.13 0.00 -2.92
N SER A 53 10.43 -0.38 -1.68
CA SER A 53 10.88 0.54 -0.64
C SER A 53 11.79 -0.19 0.33
N GLY A 54 12.85 0.47 0.79
CA GLY A 54 13.81 -0.13 1.70
C GLY A 54 14.41 -1.46 1.20
N GLY A 55 14.59 -1.61 -0.11
CA GLY A 55 15.16 -2.81 -0.74
C GLY A 55 14.23 -4.04 -0.71
N ARG A 56 12.93 -3.86 -0.48
CA ARG A 56 11.89 -4.90 -0.49
C ARG A 56 10.70 -4.45 -1.34
N MET A 57 9.95 -5.39 -1.92
CA MET A 57 8.58 -5.07 -2.34
C MET A 57 7.72 -4.98 -1.08
N MET A 58 7.22 -3.78 -0.79
CA MET A 58 6.35 -3.52 0.33
C MET A 58 4.91 -3.45 -0.13
N LYS A 59 4.03 -4.18 0.54
CA LYS A 59 2.59 -4.05 0.35
C LYS A 59 2.07 -2.80 1.06
N SER A 60 1.15 -2.12 0.42
CA SER A 60 0.37 -1.04 1.01
C SER A 60 -1.11 -1.27 0.74
N ARG A 61 -1.93 -0.79 1.67
CA ARG A 61 -3.39 -0.79 1.56
C ARG A 61 -3.85 0.62 1.21
N SER A 62 -4.69 0.73 0.20
CA SER A 62 -5.39 1.97 -0.15
C SER A 62 -6.85 1.69 -0.47
N THR A 63 -7.63 2.74 -0.62
CA THR A 63 -9.04 2.67 -1.03
C THR A 63 -9.32 3.69 -2.11
N GLY A 64 -10.19 3.34 -3.06
CA GLY A 64 -10.72 4.25 -4.07
C GLY A 64 -12.14 3.87 -4.47
N SER A 65 -12.60 4.46 -5.57
CA SER A 65 -13.92 4.19 -6.14
C SER A 65 -13.82 3.68 -7.56
N GLY A 66 -14.87 3.01 -8.02
CA GLY A 66 -15.07 2.67 -9.41
C GLY A 66 -16.55 2.76 -9.77
N VAL A 67 -16.85 2.60 -11.05
CA VAL A 67 -18.21 2.57 -11.57
C VAL A 67 -18.42 1.33 -12.43
N ILE A 68 -19.50 0.57 -12.18
CA ILE A 68 -19.88 -0.57 -13.00
C ILE A 68 -20.46 -0.05 -14.32
N VAL A 69 -19.80 -0.38 -15.43
CA VAL A 69 -20.18 0.07 -16.79
C VAL A 69 -20.76 -1.05 -17.64
N SER A 70 -20.75 -2.29 -17.15
CA SER A 70 -21.31 -3.44 -17.87
C SER A 70 -22.06 -4.43 -16.96
N PRO A 71 -23.08 -5.15 -17.48
CA PRO A 71 -23.83 -6.14 -16.69
C PRO A 71 -23.01 -7.36 -16.25
N ASP A 72 -21.93 -7.67 -16.97
CA ASP A 72 -21.00 -8.73 -16.63
C ASP A 72 -19.92 -8.29 -15.62
N GLY A 73 -20.00 -7.06 -15.11
CA GLY A 73 -19.18 -6.59 -13.99
C GLY A 73 -17.83 -5.98 -14.39
N LEU A 74 -17.76 -5.30 -15.54
CA LEU A 74 -16.66 -4.38 -15.84
C LEU A 74 -16.80 -3.11 -15.00
N VAL A 75 -15.71 -2.74 -14.34
CA VAL A 75 -15.62 -1.54 -13.50
C VAL A 75 -14.52 -0.65 -14.04
N VAL A 76 -14.83 0.63 -14.24
CA VAL A 76 -13.84 1.67 -14.59
C VAL A 76 -13.44 2.40 -13.32
N THR A 77 -12.14 2.67 -13.17
CA THR A 77 -11.53 3.42 -12.06
C THR A 77 -10.26 4.12 -12.54
N ASN A 78 -9.51 4.77 -11.65
CA ASN A 78 -8.22 5.37 -11.99
C ASN A 78 -7.05 4.39 -11.92
N HIS A 79 -6.00 4.65 -12.69
CA HIS A 79 -4.72 3.93 -12.62
C HIS A 79 -4.05 4.12 -11.25
N HIS A 80 -4.05 5.33 -10.68
CA HIS A 80 -3.47 5.55 -9.36
C HIS A 80 -4.23 4.82 -8.24
N VAL A 81 -5.50 4.46 -8.47
CA VAL A 81 -6.28 3.63 -7.56
C VAL A 81 -5.84 2.18 -7.70
N ALA A 82 -5.93 1.59 -8.90
CA ALA A 82 -5.85 0.14 -9.06
C ALA A 82 -4.73 -0.38 -9.99
N GLY A 83 -4.02 0.47 -10.72
CA GLY A 83 -3.07 0.06 -11.76
C GLY A 83 -1.83 -0.70 -11.27
N LYS A 84 -1.51 -0.59 -9.98
CA LYS A 84 -0.46 -1.39 -9.30
C LYS A 84 -1.00 -2.44 -8.34
N ALA A 85 -2.30 -2.72 -8.43
CA ALA A 85 -2.93 -3.66 -7.53
C ALA A 85 -2.37 -5.07 -7.74
N THR A 86 -1.99 -5.72 -6.65
CA THR A 86 -1.78 -7.17 -6.57
C THR A 86 -3.03 -7.88 -6.08
N ARG A 87 -3.93 -7.14 -5.42
CA ARG A 87 -5.25 -7.63 -5.00
C ARG A 87 -6.26 -6.49 -4.98
N LEU A 88 -7.48 -6.82 -5.38
CA LEU A 88 -8.63 -5.92 -5.40
C LEU A 88 -9.81 -6.62 -4.73
N ASN A 89 -10.40 -5.94 -3.75
CA ASN A 89 -11.69 -6.34 -3.17
C ASN A 89 -12.69 -5.19 -3.37
N CYS A 90 -13.81 -5.49 -3.99
CA CYS A 90 -14.82 -4.54 -4.39
C CYS A 90 -16.06 -4.71 -3.51
N ARG A 91 -16.45 -3.66 -2.79
CA ARG A 91 -17.71 -3.63 -2.05
C ARG A 91 -18.78 -2.93 -2.88
N LEU A 92 -19.85 -3.66 -3.20
CA LEU A 92 -21.01 -3.17 -3.93
C LEU A 92 -21.96 -2.36 -3.02
N TYR A 93 -22.94 -1.67 -3.61
CA TYR A 93 -23.90 -0.82 -2.89
C TYR A 93 -24.74 -1.59 -1.86
N ASN A 94 -24.98 -2.88 -2.09
CA ASN A 94 -25.73 -3.78 -1.20
C ASN A 94 -24.89 -4.30 -0.02
N GLY A 95 -23.61 -3.91 0.07
CA GLY A 95 -22.67 -4.39 1.09
C GLY A 95 -21.92 -5.68 0.74
N GLU A 96 -22.22 -6.31 -0.39
CA GLU A 96 -21.52 -7.52 -0.86
C GLU A 96 -20.07 -7.19 -1.24
N GLU A 97 -19.13 -8.01 -0.75
CA GLU A 97 -17.72 -7.94 -1.10
C GLU A 97 -17.35 -9.00 -2.14
N ILE A 98 -16.72 -8.56 -3.23
CA ILE A 98 -16.38 -9.37 -4.39
C ILE A 98 -14.95 -9.06 -4.81
N MET A 99 -14.10 -10.08 -4.95
CA MET A 99 -12.77 -9.88 -5.51
C MET A 99 -12.82 -9.44 -6.97
N ALA A 100 -11.82 -8.68 -7.42
CA ALA A 100 -11.72 -8.27 -8.82
C ALA A 100 -10.33 -8.56 -9.42
N ASP A 101 -10.32 -8.74 -10.74
CA ASP A 101 -9.12 -8.78 -11.56
C ASP A 101 -8.84 -7.41 -12.16
N LEU A 102 -7.57 -7.01 -12.19
CA LEU A 102 -7.14 -5.90 -13.04
C LEU A 102 -7.00 -6.42 -14.47
N LEU A 103 -7.90 -6.00 -15.37
CA LEU A 103 -7.81 -6.36 -16.79
C LEU A 103 -6.69 -5.59 -17.49
N GLY A 104 -6.60 -4.30 -17.19
CA GLY A 104 -5.59 -3.41 -17.77
C GLY A 104 -5.60 -2.06 -17.09
N ALA A 105 -4.49 -1.34 -17.21
CA ALA A 105 -4.36 0.02 -16.70
C ALA A 105 -3.46 0.85 -17.61
N ASP A 106 -3.68 2.16 -17.57
CA ASP A 106 -2.99 3.13 -18.37
C ASP A 106 -2.63 4.37 -17.57
N ALA A 107 -1.32 4.53 -17.30
CA ALA A 107 -0.80 5.60 -16.47
C ALA A 107 -0.90 6.99 -17.12
N MET A 108 -0.88 7.13 -18.45
CA MET A 108 -0.89 8.46 -19.08
C MET A 108 -2.28 9.08 -19.16
N THR A 109 -3.36 8.29 -19.01
CA THR A 109 -4.74 8.81 -18.90
C THR A 109 -5.30 8.64 -17.50
N ASP A 110 -4.53 8.00 -16.61
CA ASP A 110 -4.94 7.63 -15.26
C ASP A 110 -6.21 6.78 -15.21
N LEU A 111 -6.34 5.79 -16.10
CA LEU A 111 -7.50 4.89 -16.18
C LEU A 111 -7.12 3.43 -15.95
N ALA A 112 -8.01 2.68 -15.32
CA ALA A 112 -7.89 1.25 -15.16
C ALA A 112 -9.26 0.57 -15.28
N VAL A 113 -9.24 -0.67 -15.76
CA VAL A 113 -10.44 -1.51 -15.90
C VAL A 113 -10.31 -2.76 -15.07
N LEU A 114 -11.32 -3.01 -14.26
CA LEU A 114 -11.43 -4.18 -13.40
C LEU A 114 -12.55 -5.10 -13.86
N LYS A 115 -12.42 -6.38 -13.52
CA LYS A 115 -13.44 -7.41 -13.73
C LYS A 115 -13.82 -8.04 -12.40
N LEU A 116 -15.09 -7.92 -12.01
CA LEU A 116 -15.62 -8.56 -10.80
C LEU A 116 -15.64 -10.10 -10.96
N ARG A 117 -15.13 -10.82 -9.96
CA ARG A 117 -15.08 -12.29 -9.92
C ARG A 117 -16.32 -12.87 -9.23
N PHE A 118 -17.37 -13.14 -9.99
CA PHE A 118 -18.56 -13.82 -9.46
C PHE A 118 -18.29 -15.32 -9.22
N LYS A 119 -18.22 -15.74 -7.95
CA LYS A 119 -18.01 -17.15 -7.55
C LYS A 119 -19.24 -18.00 -7.88
N GLY A 120 -19.29 -18.61 -9.08
CA GLY A 120 -20.19 -19.72 -9.41
C GLY A 120 -21.70 -19.44 -9.46
N LYS A 121 -22.18 -18.28 -9.00
CA LYS A 121 -23.52 -17.77 -9.31
C LYS A 121 -23.52 -17.29 -10.76
N LYS A 122 -23.84 -18.19 -11.70
CA LYS A 122 -24.18 -17.83 -13.07
C LYS A 122 -25.14 -16.63 -13.08
N ASN A 123 -24.68 -15.49 -13.58
CA ASN A 123 -25.41 -14.48 -14.36
C ASN A 123 -26.96 -14.45 -14.25
N GLY A 124 -27.56 -14.31 -13.06
CA GLY A 124 -29.02 -14.34 -12.99
C GLY A 124 -29.70 -13.79 -11.74
N SER A 125 -29.14 -13.94 -10.54
CA SER A 125 -29.89 -13.61 -9.32
C SER A 125 -29.74 -12.16 -8.85
N GLN A 126 -28.73 -11.43 -9.33
CA GLN A 126 -28.49 -10.04 -8.92
C GLN A 126 -28.19 -9.19 -10.13
N LYS A 127 -29.21 -8.43 -10.55
CA LYS A 127 -29.08 -7.47 -11.64
C LYS A 127 -28.19 -6.33 -11.15
N LEU A 128 -26.94 -6.28 -11.63
CA LEU A 128 -26.04 -5.17 -11.34
C LEU A 128 -26.67 -3.87 -11.83
N SER A 129 -26.56 -2.82 -11.02
CA SER A 129 -26.82 -1.46 -11.47
C SER A 129 -25.62 -1.02 -12.32
N VAL A 130 -25.92 -0.61 -13.56
CA VAL A 130 -24.92 -0.25 -14.56
C VAL A 130 -25.12 1.20 -14.97
N ALA A 131 -24.05 1.99 -14.90
CA ALA A 131 -24.01 3.34 -15.43
C ALA A 131 -23.63 3.34 -16.91
N LYS A 132 -24.07 4.37 -17.64
CA LYS A 132 -23.81 4.51 -19.07
C LYS A 132 -22.94 5.72 -19.33
N PHE A 133 -21.95 5.58 -20.20
CA PHE A 133 -21.22 6.73 -20.73
C PHE A 133 -22.15 7.64 -21.52
N GLY A 134 -22.04 8.93 -21.23
CA GLY A 134 -22.55 10.02 -22.07
C GLY A 134 -21.46 10.54 -22.99
N ASN A 135 -21.73 11.69 -23.62
CA ASN A 135 -20.80 12.35 -24.51
C ASN A 135 -20.27 13.64 -23.85
N SER A 136 -18.99 13.66 -23.52
CA SER A 136 -18.33 14.81 -22.87
C SER A 136 -18.21 16.04 -23.77
N ASP A 137 -18.29 15.89 -25.10
CA ASP A 137 -18.20 17.01 -26.05
C ASP A 137 -19.47 17.88 -26.02
N ASN A 138 -20.57 17.34 -25.49
CA ASN A 138 -21.83 18.08 -25.33
C ASN A 138 -21.90 18.88 -24.03
N VAL A 139 -20.92 18.71 -23.13
CA VAL A 139 -20.88 19.34 -21.81
C VAL A 139 -20.50 20.82 -21.95
N LYS A 140 -21.18 21.68 -21.18
CA LYS A 140 -20.97 23.13 -21.18
C LYS A 140 -20.62 23.62 -19.78
N VAL A 141 -19.87 24.71 -19.72
CA VAL A 141 -19.68 25.46 -18.46
C VAL A 141 -21.06 25.90 -17.94
N GLY A 142 -21.29 25.67 -16.65
CA GLY A 142 -22.57 25.90 -15.97
C GLY A 142 -23.51 24.69 -15.95
N ASP A 143 -23.22 23.61 -16.67
CA ASP A 143 -24.02 22.38 -16.58
C ASP A 143 -23.93 21.78 -15.18
N LEU A 144 -25.08 21.36 -14.64
CA LEU A 144 -25.14 20.67 -13.36
C LEU A 144 -24.47 19.30 -13.45
N CYS A 145 -23.61 19.01 -12.49
CA CYS A 145 -22.89 17.75 -12.39
C CYS A 145 -22.95 17.16 -10.98
N TYR A 146 -22.76 15.85 -10.89
CA TYR A 146 -22.73 15.12 -9.64
C TYR A 146 -21.49 14.23 -9.60
N ALA A 147 -20.57 14.53 -8.67
CA ALA A 147 -19.42 13.68 -8.40
C ALA A 147 -19.82 12.61 -7.38
N MET A 148 -19.54 11.35 -7.73
CA MET A 148 -19.93 10.18 -6.97
C MET A 148 -18.71 9.32 -6.63
N GLY A 149 -18.75 8.68 -5.47
CA GLY A 149 -17.66 7.81 -5.01
C GLY A 149 -17.90 7.26 -3.61
N SER A 150 -16.83 6.79 -2.95
CA SER A 150 -16.82 6.30 -1.58
C SER A 150 -15.65 6.92 -0.81
N PRO A 151 -15.77 8.17 -0.34
CA PRO A 151 -14.68 8.92 0.26
C PRO A 151 -14.20 8.24 1.55
N ALA A 152 -12.88 8.21 1.74
CA ALA A 152 -12.17 7.53 2.82
C ALA A 152 -12.55 6.04 3.02
N GLY A 153 -13.23 5.42 2.04
CA GLY A 153 -13.79 4.07 2.18
C GLY A 153 -14.89 3.94 3.23
N LEU A 154 -15.52 5.04 3.67
CA LEU A 154 -16.57 5.00 4.70
C LEU A 154 -17.88 4.46 4.13
N SER A 155 -18.53 5.26 3.28
CA SER A 155 -19.78 4.97 2.60
C SER A 155 -19.76 5.55 1.20
N GLN A 156 -20.67 5.14 0.33
CA GLN A 156 -20.89 5.85 -0.93
C GLN A 156 -21.37 7.28 -0.64
N SER A 157 -21.06 8.22 -1.52
CA SER A 157 -21.48 9.62 -1.42
C SER A 157 -21.71 10.23 -2.79
N ILE A 158 -22.55 11.26 -2.81
CA ILE A 158 -22.79 12.11 -3.96
C ILE A 158 -22.60 13.57 -3.53
N THR A 159 -21.90 14.34 -4.35
CA THR A 159 -21.76 15.79 -4.19
C THR A 159 -22.19 16.48 -5.47
N GLN A 160 -23.00 17.51 -5.35
CA GLN A 160 -23.49 18.29 -6.48
C GLN A 160 -22.58 19.50 -6.72
N GLY A 161 -22.42 19.88 -7.97
CA GLY A 161 -21.79 21.13 -8.40
C GLY A 161 -22.15 21.45 -9.84
N ILE A 162 -21.39 22.34 -10.47
CA ILE A 162 -21.46 22.67 -11.88
C ILE A 162 -20.11 22.47 -12.57
N ILE A 163 -20.15 22.29 -13.89
CA ILE A 163 -18.95 22.35 -14.71
C ILE A 163 -18.44 23.79 -14.73
N SER A 164 -17.21 23.98 -14.26
CA SER A 164 -16.56 25.30 -14.19
C SER A 164 -15.58 25.51 -15.35
N ASN A 165 -15.03 24.44 -15.92
CA ASN A 165 -14.06 24.51 -17.02
C ASN A 165 -14.10 23.23 -17.88
N LEU A 166 -14.00 23.36 -19.21
CA LEU A 166 -13.95 22.23 -20.16
C LEU A 166 -12.52 21.87 -20.61
N ALA A 167 -11.55 22.63 -20.12
CA ALA A 167 -10.20 22.68 -20.65
C ALA A 167 -9.14 22.75 -19.55
N MET A 168 -9.46 22.24 -18.37
CA MET A 168 -8.54 22.35 -17.25
C MET A 168 -7.31 21.47 -17.53
N ILE A 169 -6.13 22.05 -17.40
CA ILE A 169 -4.84 21.37 -17.43
C ILE A 169 -4.06 21.72 -16.16
N SER A 170 -3.03 20.93 -15.83
CA SER A 170 -2.12 21.31 -14.75
C SER A 170 -1.09 22.32 -15.28
N PRO A 171 -0.94 23.50 -14.64
CA PRO A 171 -0.12 24.60 -15.17
C PRO A 171 1.39 24.33 -15.08
N MET A 172 1.82 23.33 -14.32
CA MET A 172 3.24 22.99 -14.13
C MET A 172 3.59 21.73 -14.92
N LYS A 173 4.58 21.81 -15.82
CA LYS A 173 5.13 20.63 -16.50
C LYS A 173 5.60 19.60 -15.45
N GLY A 174 5.04 18.39 -15.50
CA GLY A 174 5.42 17.28 -14.61
C GLY A 174 4.80 17.29 -13.21
N SER A 175 3.83 18.16 -12.92
CA SER A 175 3.16 18.24 -11.61
C SER A 175 2.30 17.02 -11.26
N PHE A 176 1.82 16.27 -12.25
CA PHE A 176 1.02 15.08 -12.05
C PHE A 176 1.62 13.90 -12.82
N ARG A 177 2.56 13.21 -12.18
CA ARG A 177 3.23 12.04 -12.74
C ARG A 177 2.82 10.75 -12.05
N LEU A 178 2.39 9.78 -12.84
CA LEU A 178 2.08 8.42 -12.41
C LEU A 178 3.03 7.47 -13.13
N ASP A 179 3.85 6.73 -12.38
CA ASP A 179 4.81 5.78 -12.95
C ASP A 179 5.81 6.39 -13.92
N GLY A 180 6.11 7.67 -13.72
CA GLY A 180 6.96 8.45 -14.62
C GLY A 180 6.20 9.04 -15.81
N GLU A 181 4.93 8.72 -16.00
CA GLU A 181 4.12 9.27 -17.08
C GLU A 181 3.41 10.56 -16.63
N ASN A 182 3.34 11.57 -17.50
CA ASN A 182 2.66 12.82 -17.23
C ASN A 182 1.22 12.76 -17.73
N VAL A 183 0.25 12.67 -16.81
CA VAL A 183 -1.17 12.50 -17.16
C VAL A 183 -1.70 13.72 -17.92
N GLY A 184 -1.24 14.92 -17.54
CA GLY A 184 -1.65 16.17 -18.17
C GLY A 184 -1.18 16.33 -19.62
N GLU A 185 -0.37 15.40 -20.15
CA GLU A 185 -0.08 15.36 -21.59
C GLU A 185 -1.27 14.88 -22.41
N LEU A 186 -2.14 14.04 -21.85
CA LEU A 186 -3.30 13.49 -22.56
C LEU A 186 -4.63 13.94 -21.97
N VAL A 187 -4.68 14.23 -20.69
CA VAL A 187 -5.94 14.54 -20.03
C VAL A 187 -6.14 16.05 -19.97
N ARG A 188 -7.20 16.48 -20.66
CA ARG A 188 -7.79 17.81 -20.54
C ARG A 188 -9.06 17.66 -19.69
N TRP A 189 -8.94 17.94 -18.40
CA TRP A 189 -9.98 17.65 -17.40
C TRP A 189 -11.22 18.53 -17.59
N LEU A 190 -12.38 17.94 -17.32
CA LEU A 190 -13.58 18.69 -16.95
C LEU A 190 -13.39 19.20 -15.53
N GLY A 191 -13.16 20.51 -15.38
CA GLY A 191 -13.10 21.19 -14.10
C GLY A 191 -14.51 21.46 -13.56
N HIS A 192 -14.76 21.18 -12.29
CA HIS A 192 -16.06 21.39 -11.65
C HIS A 192 -15.92 21.75 -10.16
N ASP A 193 -16.93 22.34 -9.56
CA ASP A 193 -16.92 22.75 -8.14
C ASP A 193 -17.59 21.75 -7.18
N ALA A 194 -18.11 20.64 -7.70
CA ALA A 194 -18.59 19.54 -6.84
C ALA A 194 -17.46 19.04 -5.93
N VAL A 195 -17.73 18.92 -4.63
CA VAL A 195 -16.70 18.60 -3.62
C VAL A 195 -16.13 17.19 -3.81
N ILE A 196 -14.84 17.09 -4.08
CA ILE A 196 -14.13 15.80 -4.16
C ILE A 196 -13.24 15.61 -2.93
N PHE A 197 -13.44 14.49 -2.23
CA PHE A 197 -12.56 14.04 -1.15
C PHE A 197 -11.72 12.83 -1.60
N PRO A 198 -10.56 12.57 -0.95
CA PRO A 198 -9.83 11.32 -1.14
C PRO A 198 -10.76 10.11 -1.01
N GLY A 199 -10.75 9.24 -2.01
CA GLY A 199 -11.64 8.09 -2.13
C GLY A 199 -12.78 8.26 -3.15
N ASN A 200 -13.09 9.48 -3.59
CA ASN A 200 -13.97 9.70 -4.75
C ASN A 200 -13.28 9.37 -6.09
N SER A 201 -11.95 9.43 -6.13
CA SER A 201 -11.16 9.11 -7.32
C SER A 201 -11.52 7.73 -7.89
N GLY A 202 -11.76 7.70 -9.19
CA GLY A 202 -12.21 6.56 -9.97
C GLY A 202 -13.73 6.39 -10.04
N GLY A 203 -14.49 7.11 -9.20
CA GLY A 203 -15.95 7.17 -9.29
C GLY A 203 -16.44 8.10 -10.42
N PRO A 204 -17.72 8.05 -10.79
CA PRO A 204 -18.22 8.79 -11.94
C PRO A 204 -18.53 10.26 -11.61
N LEU A 205 -18.29 11.14 -12.56
CA LEU A 205 -18.94 12.45 -12.68
C LEU A 205 -20.09 12.29 -13.68
N ILE A 206 -21.32 12.61 -13.26
CA ILE A 206 -22.51 12.43 -14.11
C ILE A 206 -23.28 13.74 -14.33
N ASP A 207 -24.02 13.78 -15.44
CA ASP A 207 -25.00 14.83 -15.71
C ASP A 207 -26.32 14.61 -14.95
N LYS A 208 -27.25 15.57 -15.07
CA LYS A 208 -28.61 15.48 -14.50
C LYS A 208 -29.46 14.30 -15.01
N ASN A 209 -29.04 13.65 -16.09
CA ASN A 209 -29.74 12.51 -16.69
C ASN A 209 -29.14 11.17 -16.26
N GLY A 210 -28.07 11.16 -15.45
CA GLY A 210 -27.41 9.95 -15.00
C GLY A 210 -26.43 9.35 -16.01
N PHE A 211 -25.97 10.12 -17.00
CA PHE A 211 -24.91 9.70 -17.90
C PHE A 211 -23.55 10.14 -17.36
N ILE A 212 -22.57 9.24 -17.44
CA ILE A 212 -21.17 9.55 -17.08
C ILE A 212 -20.64 10.56 -18.09
N ILE A 213 -20.29 11.75 -17.62
CA ILE A 213 -19.61 12.80 -18.39
C ILE A 213 -18.12 12.87 -18.07
N GLY A 214 -17.68 12.23 -16.98
CA GLY A 214 -16.27 11.97 -16.72
C GLY A 214 -16.00 11.01 -15.57
N ILE A 215 -14.73 10.72 -15.31
CA ILE A 215 -14.27 9.92 -14.16
C ILE A 215 -13.49 10.84 -13.21
N ASN A 216 -13.94 10.94 -11.96
CA ASN A 216 -13.34 11.81 -10.95
C ASN A 216 -11.88 11.41 -10.72
N GLU A 217 -10.94 12.37 -10.76
CA GLU A 217 -9.51 12.07 -10.67
C GLU A 217 -8.79 12.92 -9.63
N VAL A 218 -8.82 14.25 -9.81
CA VAL A 218 -7.98 15.19 -9.06
C VAL A 218 -8.82 16.26 -8.35
N GLY A 219 -8.32 16.78 -7.22
CA GLY A 219 -8.81 17.99 -6.58
C GLY A 219 -7.70 19.02 -6.45
N ILE A 220 -7.91 20.23 -6.95
CA ILE A 220 -6.98 21.37 -6.89
C ILE A 220 -7.67 22.50 -6.11
N GLY A 221 -7.37 22.62 -4.82
CA GLY A 221 -8.08 23.56 -3.95
C GLY A 221 -9.57 23.21 -3.85
N SER A 222 -10.44 24.12 -4.26
CA SER A 222 -11.90 23.93 -4.30
C SER A 222 -12.41 23.39 -5.65
N LEU A 223 -11.53 23.10 -6.62
CA LEU A 223 -11.89 22.66 -7.96
C LEU A 223 -11.58 21.17 -8.14
N GLY A 224 -12.58 20.38 -8.50
CA GLY A 224 -12.43 18.99 -8.93
C GLY A 224 -12.11 18.89 -10.42
N GLY A 225 -11.42 17.82 -10.82
CA GLY A 225 -11.12 17.49 -12.21
C GLY A 225 -11.54 16.05 -12.52
N ALA A 226 -12.27 15.88 -13.62
CA ALA A 226 -12.68 14.57 -14.12
C ALA A 226 -12.17 14.32 -15.54
N ILE A 227 -11.72 13.09 -15.79
CA ILE A 227 -11.31 12.61 -17.12
C ILE A 227 -12.56 12.59 -18.01
N PRO A 228 -12.60 13.27 -19.16
CA PRO A 228 -13.78 13.32 -20.02
C PRO A 228 -14.29 11.92 -20.43
N SER A 229 -15.62 11.72 -20.46
CA SER A 229 -16.24 10.43 -20.72
C SER A 229 -15.87 9.80 -22.06
N ASN A 230 -15.63 10.60 -23.11
CA ASN A 230 -15.25 10.07 -24.42
C ASN A 230 -13.88 9.41 -24.36
N LEU A 231 -12.88 10.09 -23.78
CA LEU A 231 -11.55 9.55 -23.55
C LEU A 231 -11.60 8.33 -22.62
N ALA A 232 -12.34 8.44 -21.52
CA ALA A 232 -12.50 7.35 -20.57
C ALA A 232 -13.13 6.10 -21.20
N LYS A 233 -14.14 6.27 -22.06
CA LYS A 233 -14.78 5.16 -22.76
C LYS A 233 -13.81 4.50 -23.75
N GLU A 234 -13.14 5.28 -24.60
CA GLU A 234 -12.20 4.76 -25.61
C GLU A 234 -11.08 3.95 -24.95
N VAL A 235 -10.42 4.51 -23.94
CA VAL A 235 -9.34 3.84 -23.21
C VAL A 235 -9.87 2.61 -22.45
N SER A 236 -11.04 2.70 -21.81
CA SER A 236 -11.60 1.56 -21.08
C SER A 236 -11.96 0.41 -22.01
N ASP A 237 -12.49 0.70 -23.20
CA ASP A 237 -12.81 -0.31 -24.21
C ASP A 237 -11.53 -1.02 -24.71
N GLU A 238 -10.44 -0.27 -24.95
CA GLU A 238 -9.14 -0.84 -25.36
C GLU A 238 -8.52 -1.69 -24.24
N LEU A 239 -8.53 -1.19 -23.00
CA LEU A 239 -8.03 -1.92 -21.83
C LEU A 239 -8.83 -3.22 -21.58
N ALA A 240 -10.15 -3.20 -21.76
CA ALA A 240 -10.98 -4.38 -21.60
C ALA A 240 -10.71 -5.45 -22.68
N GLN A 241 -10.37 -5.02 -23.90
CA GLN A 241 -10.12 -5.92 -25.03
C GLN A 241 -8.70 -6.48 -25.06
N HIS A 242 -7.70 -5.64 -24.81
CA HIS A 242 -6.28 -5.97 -25.02
C HIS A 242 -5.46 -6.04 -23.73
N GLY A 243 -6.01 -5.59 -22.60
CA GLY A 243 -5.33 -5.51 -21.30
C GLY A 243 -4.29 -4.38 -21.19
N HIS A 244 -4.07 -3.61 -22.25
CA HIS A 244 -3.15 -2.47 -22.30
C HIS A 244 -3.56 -1.49 -23.41
N VAL A 245 -3.09 -0.25 -23.30
CA VAL A 245 -3.21 0.75 -24.38
C VAL A 245 -1.88 0.82 -25.13
N SER A 246 -1.90 0.59 -26.44
CA SER A 246 -0.70 0.70 -27.29
C SER A 246 -0.54 2.13 -27.78
N ARG A 247 0.56 2.79 -27.42
CA ARG A 247 0.83 4.17 -27.85
C ARG A 247 1.92 4.29 -28.89
N SER A 248 1.73 5.23 -29.81
CA SER A 248 2.78 5.67 -30.73
C SER A 248 3.76 6.63 -30.07
N TRP A 249 5.01 6.56 -30.51
CA TRP A 249 6.07 7.51 -30.22
C TRP A 249 6.59 8.11 -31.53
N THR A 250 6.63 9.43 -31.60
CA THR A 250 7.16 10.17 -32.75
C THR A 250 8.45 10.92 -32.42
N GLY A 251 8.67 11.24 -31.13
CA GLY A 251 9.77 12.09 -30.66
C GLY A 251 9.61 13.58 -30.99
N LEU A 252 8.40 14.01 -31.37
CA LEU A 252 8.05 15.42 -31.48
C LEU A 252 7.84 16.02 -30.08
N GLU A 253 8.46 17.17 -29.84
CA GLU A 253 8.11 18.06 -28.73
C GLU A 253 7.42 19.28 -29.32
N CYS A 254 6.14 19.44 -29.00
CA CYS A 254 5.30 20.49 -29.56
C CYS A 254 4.94 21.56 -28.52
N GLN A 255 4.70 22.77 -29.00
CA GLN A 255 4.17 23.87 -28.21
C GLN A 255 3.14 24.69 -29.02
N PRO A 256 2.32 25.50 -28.35
CA PRO A 256 1.37 26.35 -29.05
C PRO A 256 2.07 27.44 -29.86
N VAL A 257 1.45 27.86 -30.95
CA VAL A 257 1.90 29.00 -31.74
C VAL A 257 1.35 30.28 -31.10
N ILE A 258 2.24 31.19 -30.70
CA ILE A 258 1.87 32.44 -30.03
C ILE A 258 1.26 33.44 -31.03
N ASP A 259 1.75 33.46 -32.27
CA ASP A 259 1.23 34.32 -33.33
C ASP A 259 -0.19 33.87 -33.74
N PRO A 260 -1.23 34.70 -33.53
CA PRO A 260 -2.61 34.32 -33.82
C PRO A 260 -2.92 34.13 -35.31
N GLU A 261 -2.10 34.68 -36.21
CA GLU A 261 -2.30 34.56 -37.66
C GLU A 261 -1.78 33.22 -38.20
N VAL A 262 -0.88 32.59 -37.46
CA VAL A 262 -0.24 31.34 -37.86
C VAL A 262 -1.04 30.15 -37.33
N LYS A 263 -1.67 29.42 -38.25
CA LYS A 263 -2.40 28.18 -37.93
C LYS A 263 -1.44 27.00 -37.87
N GLY A 264 -1.61 26.15 -36.85
CA GLY A 264 -0.84 24.92 -36.69
C GLY A 264 -0.35 24.72 -35.26
N ILE A 265 0.63 23.83 -35.12
CA ILE A 265 1.32 23.55 -33.86
C ILE A 265 2.83 23.63 -34.11
N LEU A 266 3.55 24.34 -33.24
CA LEU A 266 4.98 24.58 -33.37
C LEU A 266 5.77 23.38 -32.81
N VAL A 267 6.66 22.82 -33.63
CA VAL A 267 7.68 21.87 -33.17
C VAL A 267 8.76 22.67 -32.43
N SER A 268 8.77 22.56 -31.10
CA SER A 268 9.76 23.23 -30.25
C SER A 268 11.04 22.42 -30.10
N GLY A 269 10.93 21.10 -30.22
CA GLY A 269 12.03 20.17 -30.06
C GLY A 269 11.80 18.88 -30.84
N VAL A 270 12.90 18.21 -31.19
CA VAL A 270 12.88 16.88 -31.79
C VAL A 270 13.90 16.03 -31.06
N ILE A 271 13.45 14.89 -30.54
CA ILE A 271 14.33 13.96 -29.84
C ILE A 271 15.26 13.31 -30.87
N LYS A 272 16.57 13.34 -30.61
CA LYS A 272 17.57 12.74 -31.50
C LYS A 272 17.33 11.25 -31.71
N ASN A 273 17.51 10.78 -32.94
CA ASN A 273 17.26 9.39 -33.39
C ASN A 273 15.80 8.93 -33.27
N SER A 274 14.86 9.83 -32.98
CA SER A 274 13.43 9.50 -32.99
C SER A 274 12.88 9.39 -34.42
N PRO A 275 11.64 8.88 -34.60
CA PRO A 275 10.95 8.94 -35.89
C PRO A 275 10.92 10.32 -36.54
N ALA A 276 10.64 11.38 -35.77
CA ALA A 276 10.60 12.75 -36.28
C ALA A 276 11.96 13.22 -36.80
N ASP A 277 13.04 12.89 -36.08
CA ASP A 277 14.42 13.19 -36.51
C ASP A 277 14.76 12.45 -37.80
N LYS A 278 14.44 11.15 -37.89
CA LYS A 278 14.63 10.33 -39.10
C LYS A 278 13.84 10.87 -40.30
N SER A 279 12.67 11.45 -40.04
CA SER A 279 11.80 12.10 -41.04
C SER A 279 12.20 13.54 -41.37
N LYS A 280 13.31 14.04 -40.80
CA LYS A 280 13.85 15.40 -41.03
C LYS A 280 12.90 16.52 -40.61
N ILE A 281 12.00 16.26 -39.68
CA ILE A 281 11.27 17.30 -38.96
C ILE A 281 12.26 17.98 -38.04
N ALA A 282 12.19 19.29 -37.91
CA ALA A 282 13.14 20.11 -37.17
C ALA A 282 12.42 21.10 -36.25
N PRO A 283 13.07 21.53 -35.15
CA PRO A 283 12.57 22.67 -34.37
C PRO A 283 12.33 23.89 -35.25
N GLY A 284 11.21 24.58 -35.04
CA GLY A 284 10.76 25.70 -35.88
C GLY A 284 9.74 25.32 -36.94
N ASP A 285 9.54 24.03 -37.22
CA ASP A 285 8.46 23.56 -38.10
C ASP A 285 7.09 23.83 -37.49
N ILE A 286 6.12 24.19 -38.34
CA ILE A 286 4.73 24.39 -37.93
C ILE A 286 3.88 23.33 -38.64
N ILE A 287 3.40 22.36 -37.88
CA ILE A 287 2.55 21.28 -38.41
C ILE A 287 1.12 21.81 -38.52
N THR A 288 0.52 21.68 -39.70
CA THR A 288 -0.86 22.10 -39.98
C THR A 288 -1.81 20.92 -40.17
N SER A 289 -1.29 19.77 -40.59
CA SER A 289 -2.02 18.50 -40.66
C SER A 289 -1.14 17.36 -40.17
N PHE A 290 -1.72 16.46 -39.40
CA PHE A 290 -1.05 15.31 -38.83
C PHE A 290 -1.96 14.08 -38.96
N ALA A 291 -1.48 13.03 -39.65
CA ALA A 291 -2.25 11.83 -39.96
C ALA A 291 -3.61 12.15 -40.63
N GLY A 292 -3.61 13.11 -41.56
CA GLY A 292 -4.80 13.54 -42.31
C GLY A 292 -5.78 14.42 -41.53
N LYS A 293 -5.53 14.71 -40.25
CA LYS A 293 -6.35 15.64 -39.45
C LYS A 293 -5.66 17.00 -39.34
N MET A 294 -6.43 18.07 -39.58
CA MET A 294 -5.96 19.43 -39.32
C MET A 294 -5.68 19.61 -37.82
N VAL A 295 -4.53 20.19 -37.50
CA VAL A 295 -4.12 20.44 -36.12
C VAL A 295 -3.84 21.92 -35.92
N ASN A 296 -4.14 22.40 -34.72
CA ASN A 296 -3.92 23.79 -34.34
C ASN A 296 -3.83 23.87 -32.81
N ALA A 297 -2.82 24.55 -32.29
CA ALA A 297 -2.68 24.81 -30.86
C ALA A 297 -2.24 26.26 -30.65
N ARG A 298 -3.05 27.04 -29.95
CA ARG A 298 -2.76 28.44 -29.64
C ARG A 298 -2.41 28.67 -28.17
N ILE A 299 -2.91 27.80 -27.32
CA ILE A 299 -2.68 27.82 -25.88
C ILE A 299 -2.29 26.42 -25.39
N PRO A 300 -1.63 26.29 -24.22
CA PRO A 300 -1.22 24.99 -23.69
C PRO A 300 -2.37 23.98 -23.56
N GLU A 301 -3.59 24.44 -23.31
CA GLU A 301 -4.83 23.65 -23.18
C GLU A 301 -5.24 22.92 -24.48
N ASP A 302 -4.66 23.31 -25.62
CA ASP A 302 -4.90 22.66 -26.91
C ASP A 302 -3.95 21.47 -27.14
N LEU A 303 -2.81 21.41 -26.44
CA LEU A 303 -1.80 20.37 -26.64
C LEU A 303 -2.30 18.95 -26.31
N PRO A 304 -3.10 18.72 -25.25
CA PRO A 304 -3.59 17.36 -24.99
C PRO A 304 -4.39 16.75 -26.14
N LEU A 305 -5.12 17.55 -26.91
CA LEU A 305 -5.88 17.08 -28.08
C LEU A 305 -4.94 16.61 -29.20
N PHE A 306 -3.85 17.36 -29.45
CA PHE A 306 -2.81 16.93 -30.38
C PHE A 306 -2.09 15.68 -29.87
N ASN A 307 -1.75 15.62 -28.59
CA ASN A 307 -1.04 14.48 -28.02
C ASN A 307 -1.90 13.21 -28.03
N GLN A 308 -3.22 13.31 -27.78
CA GLN A 308 -4.17 12.21 -27.95
C GLN A 308 -4.13 11.67 -29.38
N LEU A 309 -4.13 12.55 -30.38
CA LEU A 309 -3.98 12.17 -31.78
C LEU A 309 -2.62 11.52 -32.06
N ALA A 310 -1.52 12.12 -31.60
CA ALA A 310 -0.16 11.66 -31.86
C ALA A 310 0.14 10.30 -31.20
N TYR A 311 -0.30 10.11 -29.96
CA TYR A 311 -0.09 8.87 -29.23
C TYR A 311 -1.12 7.78 -29.59
N GLY A 312 -2.31 8.15 -30.06
CA GLY A 312 -3.38 7.21 -30.45
C GLY A 312 -3.23 6.58 -31.83
N ILE A 313 -2.21 6.98 -32.61
CA ILE A 313 -1.90 6.29 -33.87
C ILE A 313 -1.43 4.86 -33.57
N VAL A 314 -1.82 3.91 -34.43
CA VAL A 314 -1.33 2.53 -34.37
C VAL A 314 0.19 2.52 -34.56
N PRO A 315 0.98 2.01 -33.59
CA PRO A 315 2.43 1.97 -33.71
C PRO A 315 2.92 1.23 -34.95
N GLY A 316 4.00 1.71 -35.56
CA GLY A 316 4.59 1.12 -36.76
C GLY A 316 3.93 1.56 -38.07
N THR A 317 2.86 2.35 -38.00
CA THR A 317 2.23 2.93 -39.19
C THR A 317 3.00 4.14 -39.70
N THR A 318 2.95 4.33 -41.01
CA THR A 318 3.48 5.52 -41.67
C THR A 318 2.36 6.53 -41.86
N ILE A 319 2.60 7.77 -41.44
CA ILE A 319 1.64 8.87 -41.51
C ILE A 319 2.23 10.04 -42.31
N ASP A 320 1.35 10.70 -43.05
CA ASP A 320 1.65 11.97 -43.70
C ASP A 320 1.46 13.13 -42.74
N ILE A 321 2.43 14.03 -42.73
CA ILE A 321 2.44 15.27 -41.96
C ILE A 321 2.67 16.41 -42.94
N THR A 322 1.85 17.46 -42.87
CA THR A 322 2.04 18.67 -43.68
C THR A 322 2.17 19.88 -42.78
N GLY A 323 2.93 20.87 -43.22
CA GLY A 323 3.18 22.06 -42.43
C GLY A 323 3.96 23.11 -43.18
N THR A 324 4.60 24.01 -42.44
CA THR A 324 5.50 25.01 -42.98
C THR A 324 6.83 25.03 -42.24
N ARG A 325 7.90 25.39 -42.96
CA ARG A 325 9.23 25.71 -42.43
C ARG A 325 9.66 27.03 -43.05
N GLU A 326 9.90 28.05 -42.23
CA GLU A 326 10.29 29.39 -42.72
C GLU A 326 9.31 29.92 -43.79
N GLY A 327 8.01 29.67 -43.61
CA GLY A 327 6.94 30.08 -44.53
C GLY A 327 6.76 29.20 -45.78
N LYS A 328 7.65 28.24 -46.05
CA LYS A 328 7.53 27.31 -47.17
C LYS A 328 6.72 26.08 -46.78
N THR A 329 5.82 25.62 -47.66
CA THR A 329 5.07 24.38 -47.44
C THR A 329 5.99 23.17 -47.43
N MET A 330 5.84 22.33 -46.41
CA MET A 330 6.60 21.10 -46.22
C MET A 330 5.64 19.91 -46.14
N LYS A 331 6.15 18.76 -46.58
CA LYS A 331 5.52 17.45 -46.38
C LYS A 331 6.55 16.51 -45.80
N TRP A 332 6.17 15.77 -44.76
CA TRP A 332 6.98 14.77 -44.12
C TRP A 332 6.22 13.46 -44.04
N GLU A 333 6.94 12.36 -44.23
CA GLU A 333 6.44 11.02 -44.04
C GLU A 333 7.10 10.46 -42.77
N LEU A 334 6.30 10.10 -41.77
CA LEU A 334 6.78 9.66 -40.46
C LEU A 334 6.25 8.27 -40.14
N LYS A 335 7.16 7.33 -39.88
CA LYS A 335 6.80 5.99 -39.39
C LYS A 335 6.88 5.97 -37.86
N SER A 336 5.74 5.86 -37.19
CA SER A 336 5.71 5.85 -35.72
C SER A 336 6.34 4.59 -35.15
N GLU A 337 6.88 4.68 -33.94
CA GLU A 337 7.39 3.54 -33.18
C GLU A 337 6.51 3.28 -31.95
N VAL A 338 6.63 2.10 -31.33
CA VAL A 338 5.92 1.82 -30.07
C VAL A 338 6.51 2.67 -28.96
N ARG A 339 5.63 3.34 -28.20
CA ARG A 339 6.03 4.04 -26.99
C ARG A 339 6.12 3.07 -25.83
N GLU A 340 7.33 2.83 -25.34
CA GLU A 340 7.54 2.12 -24.07
C GLU A 340 7.04 2.96 -22.88
N SER A 341 6.70 2.30 -21.77
CA SER A 341 6.39 2.97 -20.51
C SER A 341 7.60 3.76 -19.99
N ALA A 342 7.35 4.83 -19.23
CA ALA A 342 8.39 5.67 -18.63
C ALA A 342 9.34 4.85 -17.74
N PHE A 343 8.81 3.97 -16.90
CA PHE A 343 9.61 3.04 -16.09
C PHE A 343 9.14 1.60 -16.25
N ALA A 344 10.11 0.67 -16.21
CA ALA A 344 9.82 -0.76 -16.08
C ALA A 344 9.37 -1.11 -14.64
N LYS A 345 8.68 -2.24 -14.50
CA LYS A 345 8.26 -2.77 -13.19
C LYS A 345 9.47 -3.06 -12.30
N GLU A 346 9.29 -2.77 -11.02
CA GLU A 346 10.28 -3.03 -9.98
C GLU A 346 10.32 -4.52 -9.62
N VAL A 347 11.51 -5.02 -9.30
CA VAL A 347 11.75 -6.42 -8.90
C VAL A 347 12.61 -6.43 -7.65
N GLU A 348 12.21 -7.21 -6.64
CA GLU A 348 12.99 -7.41 -5.41
C GLU A 348 14.07 -8.48 -5.60
N LEU A 349 15.29 -8.14 -5.18
CA LEU A 349 16.43 -9.03 -5.10
C LEU A 349 16.85 -9.21 -3.64
N LYS A 350 16.26 -10.21 -2.97
CA LYS A 350 16.46 -10.48 -1.53
C LYS A 350 17.93 -10.64 -1.14
N SER A 351 18.68 -11.41 -1.92
CA SER A 351 20.12 -11.67 -1.67
C SER A 351 20.99 -10.43 -1.81
N TRP A 352 20.48 -9.37 -2.42
CA TRP A 352 21.15 -8.08 -2.55
C TRP A 352 20.65 -7.08 -1.51
N GLY A 353 19.43 -7.26 -0.99
CA GLY A 353 18.72 -6.23 -0.24
C GLY A 353 18.38 -5.02 -1.11
N LEU A 354 17.91 -5.26 -2.34
CA LEU A 354 17.58 -4.22 -3.33
C LEU A 354 16.19 -4.43 -3.91
N THR A 355 15.58 -3.34 -4.36
CA THR A 355 14.65 -3.39 -5.50
C THR A 355 15.29 -2.72 -6.70
N VAL A 356 15.08 -3.31 -7.87
CA VAL A 356 15.72 -2.89 -9.13
C VAL A 356 14.71 -2.85 -10.28
N ARG A 357 15.06 -2.20 -11.39
CA ARG A 357 14.26 -2.20 -12.62
C ARG A 357 15.14 -2.09 -13.86
N ASN A 358 14.63 -2.54 -15.00
CA ASN A 358 15.25 -2.30 -16.31
C ASN A 358 15.12 -0.81 -16.69
N PHE A 359 16.02 -0.37 -17.56
CA PHE A 359 15.79 0.85 -18.32
C PHE A 359 14.84 0.57 -19.49
N THR A 360 13.89 1.47 -19.66
CA THR A 360 13.09 1.62 -20.89
C THR A 360 13.76 2.65 -21.78
N LEU A 361 13.34 2.75 -23.04
CA LEU A 361 13.78 3.81 -23.94
C LEU A 361 13.55 5.19 -23.30
N MET A 362 12.36 5.41 -22.73
CA MET A 362 11.98 6.69 -22.12
C MET A 362 12.87 7.03 -20.91
N SER A 363 13.04 6.12 -19.95
CA SER A 363 13.92 6.36 -18.80
C SER A 363 15.39 6.48 -19.17
N SER A 364 15.83 5.85 -20.27
CA SER A 364 17.19 6.03 -20.80
C SER A 364 17.41 7.43 -21.36
N LEU A 365 16.45 7.94 -22.14
CA LEU A 365 16.49 9.30 -22.68
C LEU A 365 16.49 10.34 -21.56
N GLU A 366 15.60 10.21 -20.57
CA GLU A 366 15.58 11.09 -19.39
C GLU A 366 16.90 11.07 -18.61
N ALA A 367 17.52 9.89 -18.49
CA ALA A 367 18.82 9.71 -17.86
C ALA A 367 20.01 10.07 -18.78
N ARG A 368 19.77 10.58 -20.00
CA ARG A 368 20.78 10.93 -21.01
C ARG A 368 21.72 9.77 -21.38
N ARG A 369 21.18 8.55 -21.38
CA ARG A 369 21.88 7.32 -21.75
C ARG A 369 21.75 7.04 -23.25
N LYS A 370 22.75 6.36 -23.80
CA LYS A 370 22.77 5.95 -25.21
C LYS A 370 22.03 4.63 -25.47
N ASP A 371 21.84 3.83 -24.44
CA ASP A 371 21.20 2.52 -24.51
C ASP A 371 20.44 2.22 -23.21
N THR A 372 19.67 1.14 -23.25
CA THR A 372 18.87 0.60 -22.14
C THR A 372 19.63 -0.45 -21.32
N LYS A 373 20.94 -0.62 -21.52
CA LYS A 373 21.71 -1.68 -20.88
C LYS A 373 21.98 -1.35 -19.41
N GLY A 374 22.01 -2.38 -18.58
CA GLY A 374 22.24 -2.26 -17.14
C GLY A 374 20.94 -2.30 -16.35
N VAL A 375 21.08 -2.31 -15.03
CA VAL A 375 19.95 -2.44 -14.11
C VAL A 375 19.96 -1.29 -13.11
N GLN A 376 18.90 -0.50 -13.09
CA GLN A 376 18.78 0.63 -12.17
C GLN A 376 18.37 0.14 -10.78
N VAL A 377 19.09 0.59 -9.75
CA VAL A 377 18.72 0.43 -8.36
C VAL A 377 17.58 1.38 -8.01
N HIS A 378 16.42 0.83 -7.63
CA HIS A 378 15.26 1.62 -7.20
C HIS A 378 15.33 1.94 -5.70
N SER A 379 15.57 0.94 -4.85
CA SER A 379 15.68 1.13 -3.41
C SER A 379 16.65 0.14 -2.78
N VAL A 380 17.17 0.48 -1.60
CA VAL A 380 18.22 -0.27 -0.89
C VAL A 380 17.77 -0.53 0.54
N ASN A 381 17.94 -1.77 1.01
CA ASN A 381 17.67 -2.17 2.38
C ASN A 381 18.80 -1.71 3.31
N ARG A 382 18.46 -0.94 4.34
CA ARG A 382 19.42 -0.46 5.35
C ARG A 382 19.95 -1.66 6.13
N GLY A 383 21.27 -1.87 6.10
CA GLY A 383 21.91 -3.05 6.70
C GLY A 383 21.90 -4.31 5.83
N GLY A 384 21.32 -4.25 4.63
CA GLY A 384 21.43 -5.32 3.64
C GLY A 384 22.79 -5.35 2.94
N PRO A 385 23.10 -6.42 2.19
CA PRO A 385 24.41 -6.61 1.54
C PRO A 385 24.88 -5.42 0.70
N SER A 386 23.98 -4.83 -0.09
CA SER A 386 24.30 -3.69 -0.96
C SER A 386 24.54 -2.39 -0.20
N SER A 387 23.88 -2.21 0.96
CA SER A 387 24.10 -1.04 1.83
C SER A 387 25.39 -1.15 2.63
N SER A 388 25.83 -2.38 2.96
CA SER A 388 27.07 -2.64 3.70
C SER A 388 28.32 -2.66 2.81
N ALA A 389 28.14 -2.75 1.49
CA ALA A 389 29.22 -2.70 0.51
C ALA A 389 30.01 -1.38 0.58
N LYS A 390 31.23 -1.36 0.04
CA LYS A 390 32.14 -0.20 0.08
C LYS A 390 32.76 0.04 -1.31
N PRO A 391 32.38 1.13 -2.02
CA PRO A 391 31.26 2.03 -1.72
C PRO A 391 29.92 1.29 -1.74
N ASN A 392 28.93 1.78 -0.99
CA ASN A 392 27.60 1.19 -0.96
C ASN A 392 26.82 1.53 -2.24
N LEU A 393 25.89 0.66 -2.64
CA LEU A 393 24.92 0.98 -3.70
C LEU A 393 23.83 1.91 -3.16
N LEU A 394 23.35 2.81 -4.01
CA LEU A 394 22.35 3.83 -3.74
C LEU A 394 21.22 3.81 -4.77
N PRO A 395 20.02 4.34 -4.44
CA PRO A 395 18.98 4.59 -5.44
C PRO A 395 19.51 5.42 -6.61
N GLY A 396 19.22 4.99 -7.83
CA GLY A 396 19.69 5.62 -9.07
C GLY A 396 20.98 5.03 -9.64
N ASP A 397 21.77 4.27 -8.86
CA ASP A 397 22.94 3.56 -9.38
C ASP A 397 22.54 2.53 -10.44
N ILE A 398 23.43 2.27 -11.39
CA ILE A 398 23.17 1.37 -12.51
C ILE A 398 24.17 0.23 -12.47
N ILE A 399 23.71 -0.98 -12.16
CA ILE A 399 24.56 -2.18 -12.17
C ILE A 399 24.83 -2.57 -13.62
N THR A 400 26.10 -2.61 -13.99
CA THR A 400 26.55 -2.89 -15.37
C THR A 400 27.31 -4.20 -15.49
N LYS A 401 27.88 -4.72 -14.40
CA LYS A 401 28.58 -6.01 -14.39
C LYS A 401 28.55 -6.66 -13.02
N VAL A 402 28.46 -7.99 -12.98
CA VAL A 402 28.53 -8.79 -11.76
C VAL A 402 29.47 -9.97 -12.00
N GLY A 403 30.55 -10.04 -11.21
CA GLY A 403 31.66 -10.94 -11.52
C GLY A 403 32.29 -10.59 -12.86
N GLU A 404 32.36 -11.56 -13.77
CA GLU A 404 32.86 -11.37 -15.13
C GLU A 404 31.76 -11.03 -16.14
N GLU A 405 30.49 -11.17 -15.76
CA GLU A 405 29.34 -11.08 -16.66
C GLU A 405 28.80 -9.65 -16.76
N ALA A 406 28.73 -9.13 -17.99
CA ALA A 406 28.09 -7.84 -18.26
C ALA A 406 26.57 -7.95 -18.12
N ILE A 407 25.97 -7.12 -17.27
CA ILE A 407 24.55 -7.14 -16.97
C ILE A 407 23.82 -6.15 -17.87
N GLN A 408 22.91 -6.67 -18.69
CA GLN A 408 22.07 -5.87 -19.59
C GLN A 408 20.63 -5.75 -19.10
N SER A 409 20.16 -6.65 -18.24
CA SER A 409 18.78 -6.67 -17.75
C SER A 409 18.66 -7.29 -16.35
N VAL A 410 17.53 -7.02 -15.70
CA VAL A 410 17.16 -7.58 -14.39
C VAL A 410 17.12 -9.11 -14.44
N ASN A 411 16.63 -9.70 -15.53
CA ASN A 411 16.61 -11.16 -15.69
C ASN A 411 18.03 -11.74 -15.70
N GLN A 412 18.96 -11.09 -16.39
CA GLN A 412 20.36 -11.51 -16.39
C GLN A 412 20.99 -11.35 -15.01
N LEU A 413 20.71 -10.24 -14.31
CA LEU A 413 21.17 -10.03 -12.94
C LEU A 413 20.66 -11.13 -12.00
N ILE A 414 19.39 -11.54 -12.13
CA ILE A 414 18.80 -12.64 -11.36
C ILE A 414 19.49 -13.96 -11.66
N LEU A 415 19.69 -14.29 -12.94
CA LEU A 415 20.34 -15.54 -13.35
C LEU A 415 21.78 -15.61 -12.84
N GLU A 416 22.54 -14.53 -12.97
CA GLU A 416 23.93 -14.49 -12.50
C GLU A 416 24.00 -14.56 -10.97
N SER A 417 23.11 -13.85 -10.27
CA SER A 417 22.99 -13.95 -8.81
C SER A 417 22.71 -15.38 -8.36
N LYS A 418 21.82 -16.10 -9.07
CA LYS A 418 21.51 -17.50 -8.78
C LYS A 418 22.71 -18.41 -9.06
N LYS A 419 23.45 -18.20 -10.14
CA LYS A 419 24.67 -18.95 -10.49
C LYS A 419 25.72 -18.82 -9.40
N ILE A 420 26.00 -17.59 -8.94
CA ILE A 420 26.97 -17.29 -7.88
C ILE A 420 26.59 -17.94 -6.55
N THR A 421 25.31 -17.92 -6.20
CA THR A 421 24.81 -18.40 -4.90
C THR A 421 24.43 -19.89 -4.89
N ARG A 422 24.41 -20.57 -6.05
CA ARG A 422 23.98 -21.97 -6.15
C ARG A 422 24.86 -22.89 -5.30
N GLY A 423 24.22 -23.63 -4.39
CA GLY A 423 24.90 -24.58 -3.50
C GLY A 423 25.73 -23.93 -2.38
N LYS A 424 25.69 -22.61 -2.24
CA LYS A 424 26.43 -21.88 -1.19
C LYS A 424 25.54 -21.71 0.04
N LYS A 425 26.11 -21.96 1.22
CA LYS A 425 25.45 -21.74 2.52
C LYS A 425 25.73 -20.34 3.06
N ASP A 426 26.93 -19.83 2.81
CA ASP A 426 27.39 -18.52 3.26
C ASP A 426 27.35 -17.48 2.14
N PRO A 427 27.22 -16.17 2.47
CA PRO A 427 27.32 -15.10 1.48
C PRO A 427 28.66 -15.09 0.73
N VAL A 428 28.60 -14.93 -0.59
CA VAL A 428 29.73 -14.89 -1.51
C VAL A 428 30.09 -13.44 -1.82
N SER A 429 31.33 -13.05 -1.52
CA SER A 429 31.87 -11.74 -1.92
C SER A 429 31.96 -11.66 -3.44
N THR A 430 31.17 -10.76 -4.02
CA THR A 430 31.00 -10.63 -5.47
C THR A 430 31.39 -9.22 -5.90
N ILE A 431 32.29 -9.12 -6.88
CA ILE A 431 32.66 -7.85 -7.49
C ILE A 431 31.50 -7.36 -8.35
N VAL A 432 31.13 -6.09 -8.19
CA VAL A 432 30.04 -5.44 -8.93
C VAL A 432 30.56 -4.14 -9.51
N GLU A 433 30.49 -4.01 -10.83
CA GLU A 433 30.70 -2.72 -11.51
C GLU A 433 29.34 -2.02 -11.63
N PHE A 434 29.33 -0.73 -11.32
CA PHE A 434 28.13 0.09 -11.42
C PHE A 434 28.47 1.53 -11.85
N GLU A 435 27.50 2.20 -12.44
CA GLU A 435 27.58 3.60 -12.81
C GLU A 435 26.83 4.45 -11.78
N ARG A 436 27.47 5.54 -11.35
CA ARG A 436 26.86 6.59 -10.55
C ARG A 436 27.17 7.92 -11.20
N ASN A 437 26.13 8.60 -11.68
CA ASN A 437 26.27 9.77 -12.54
C ASN A 437 27.10 9.41 -13.79
N LEU A 438 28.29 10.01 -13.96
CA LEU A 438 29.21 9.72 -15.06
C LEU A 438 30.41 8.84 -14.64
N ALA A 439 30.49 8.46 -13.36
CA ALA A 439 31.59 7.65 -12.85
C ALA A 439 31.27 6.16 -12.94
N LYS A 440 32.26 5.37 -13.37
CA LYS A 440 32.26 3.91 -13.25
C LYS A 440 32.96 3.52 -11.96
N LEU A 441 32.27 2.78 -11.11
CA LEU A 441 32.72 2.39 -9.79
C LEU A 441 32.68 0.87 -9.64
N ILE A 442 33.53 0.35 -8.76
CA ILE A 442 33.56 -1.06 -8.38
C ILE A 442 33.25 -1.15 -6.89
N THR A 443 32.45 -2.14 -6.50
CA THR A 443 32.22 -2.50 -5.10
C THR A 443 32.22 -4.02 -4.92
N VAL A 444 32.24 -4.49 -3.68
CA VAL A 444 32.10 -5.90 -3.32
C VAL A 444 30.82 -6.09 -2.51
N VAL A 445 29.88 -6.85 -3.05
CA VAL A 445 28.61 -7.19 -2.40
C VAL A 445 28.64 -8.65 -1.95
N LYS A 446 28.26 -8.90 -0.69
CA LYS A 446 28.18 -10.26 -0.13
C LYS A 446 26.83 -10.90 -0.45
N LEU A 447 26.74 -11.59 -1.59
CA LEU A 447 25.50 -12.19 -2.08
C LEU A 447 25.25 -13.55 -1.45
N GLY A 448 24.08 -13.76 -0.86
CA GLY A 448 23.75 -15.07 -0.28
C GLY A 448 22.31 -15.15 0.20
N PRO A 449 21.89 -16.31 0.72
CA PRO A 449 20.65 -16.39 1.48
C PRO A 449 20.71 -15.39 2.64
N GLU A 450 19.56 -14.83 3.01
CA GLU A 450 19.47 -14.05 4.25
C GLU A 450 20.00 -14.92 5.40
N PRO A 451 20.92 -14.40 6.23
CA PRO A 451 21.43 -15.17 7.36
C PRO A 451 20.24 -15.64 8.17
N LYS A 452 20.10 -16.95 8.35
CA LYS A 452 19.13 -17.47 9.31
C LYS A 452 19.45 -16.83 10.64
N GLU A 453 18.46 -16.25 11.31
CA GLU A 453 18.61 -15.86 12.71
C GLU A 453 19.15 -17.08 13.45
N SER A 454 20.42 -17.02 13.86
CA SER A 454 20.98 -18.03 14.73
C SER A 454 20.22 -17.91 16.04
N GLN A 455 19.36 -18.88 16.33
CA GLN A 455 18.88 -19.02 17.70
C GLN A 455 20.13 -19.24 18.55
N PRO A 456 20.43 -18.33 19.50
CA PRO A 456 21.58 -18.53 20.37
C PRO A 456 21.40 -19.90 21.03
N LEU A 457 22.48 -20.68 21.10
CA LEU A 457 22.46 -21.93 21.85
C LEU A 457 21.91 -21.65 23.25
N GLU A 458 20.94 -22.46 23.71
CA GLU A 458 20.34 -22.31 25.03
C GLU A 458 21.44 -22.41 26.11
N ALA A 459 21.90 -21.26 26.61
CA ALA A 459 22.72 -21.23 27.80
C ALA A 459 21.79 -21.46 28.99
N TRP A 460 21.95 -22.60 29.68
CA TRP A 460 21.21 -22.86 30.91
C TRP A 460 21.65 -21.88 31.98
N LYS A 461 20.76 -20.97 32.34
CA LYS A 461 21.00 -19.99 33.39
C LYS A 461 20.17 -20.39 34.61
N PRO A 462 20.77 -20.52 35.80
CA PRO A 462 20.00 -20.70 37.01
C PRO A 462 19.10 -19.48 37.23
N TRP A 463 17.93 -19.71 37.82
CA TRP A 463 16.94 -18.67 38.01
C TRP A 463 16.19 -18.86 39.32
N LEU A 464 16.09 -17.77 40.07
CA LEU A 464 15.42 -17.73 41.36
C LEU A 464 13.93 -17.33 41.23
N GLY A 465 13.59 -16.46 40.28
CA GLY A 465 12.21 -16.02 40.05
C GLY A 465 11.73 -14.86 40.92
N VAL A 466 12.59 -13.86 41.13
CA VAL A 466 12.25 -12.62 41.86
C VAL A 466 12.59 -11.37 41.04
N SER A 467 11.95 -10.25 41.37
CA SER A 467 12.45 -8.91 41.06
C SER A 467 13.01 -8.27 42.34
N THR A 468 14.10 -7.53 42.20
CA THR A 468 14.85 -6.96 43.33
C THR A 468 15.00 -5.46 43.19
N GLN A 469 15.05 -4.78 44.33
CA GLN A 469 15.37 -3.37 44.47
C GLN A 469 16.65 -3.24 45.30
N VAL A 470 17.65 -2.49 44.82
CA VAL A 470 18.90 -2.29 45.57
C VAL A 470 18.62 -1.51 46.86
N LEU A 471 19.26 -1.90 47.95
CA LEU A 471 19.24 -1.17 49.21
C LEU A 471 20.13 0.08 49.14
N THR A 472 19.62 1.13 48.50
CA THR A 472 20.30 2.43 48.44
C THR A 472 20.40 3.09 49.82
N ARG A 473 21.27 4.09 49.96
CA ARG A 473 21.39 4.89 51.20
C ARG A 473 20.05 5.50 51.64
N ASP A 474 19.30 6.05 50.69
CA ASP A 474 18.01 6.67 50.98
C ASP A 474 16.98 5.63 51.42
N LEU A 475 16.95 4.46 50.74
CA LEU A 475 16.03 3.38 51.08
C LEU A 475 16.36 2.78 52.46
N THR A 476 17.65 2.54 52.76
CA THR A 476 18.09 2.00 54.06
C THR A 476 17.82 2.99 55.20
N SER A 477 18.07 4.29 54.98
CA SER A 477 17.73 5.36 55.92
C SER A 477 16.23 5.40 56.22
N ALA A 478 15.39 5.39 55.18
CA ALA A 478 13.93 5.37 55.32
C ALA A 478 13.43 4.12 56.06
N MET A 479 14.11 2.98 55.89
CA MET A 479 13.81 1.72 56.57
C MET A 479 14.42 1.61 57.98
N LYS A 480 15.13 2.64 58.45
CA LYS A 480 15.86 2.66 59.73
C LYS A 480 16.92 1.55 59.86
N LEU A 481 17.55 1.21 58.74
CA LEU A 481 18.70 0.31 58.68
C LEU A 481 19.99 1.15 58.62
N SER A 482 21.14 0.54 58.93
CA SER A 482 22.43 1.22 58.75
C SER A 482 22.59 1.64 57.29
N VAL A 483 23.03 2.88 57.04
CA VAL A 483 23.30 3.41 55.68
C VAL A 483 24.45 2.68 54.98
N GLN A 484 25.20 1.84 55.71
CA GLN A 484 26.23 0.97 55.17
C GLN A 484 25.70 -0.42 54.78
N THR A 485 24.42 -0.72 55.06
CA THR A 485 23.79 -2.01 54.73
C THR A 485 23.83 -2.22 53.23
N LYS A 486 24.40 -3.34 52.80
CA LYS A 486 24.44 -3.76 51.40
C LYS A 486 23.49 -4.92 51.21
N GLY A 487 22.81 -4.93 50.08
CA GLY A 487 21.92 -6.03 49.72
C GLY A 487 20.80 -5.59 48.81
N VAL A 488 19.80 -6.45 48.73
CA VAL A 488 18.61 -6.22 47.91
C VAL A 488 17.35 -6.46 48.71
N ARG A 489 16.32 -5.65 48.43
CA ARG A 489 14.95 -5.92 48.84
C ARG A 489 14.24 -6.70 47.74
N ILE A 490 13.53 -7.76 48.10
CA ILE A 490 12.65 -8.47 47.19
C ILE A 490 11.45 -7.58 46.87
N ALA A 491 11.39 -7.08 45.65
CA ALA A 491 10.28 -6.24 45.20
C ALA A 491 9.06 -7.11 44.79
N GLN A 492 9.31 -8.25 44.16
CA GLN A 492 8.27 -9.19 43.76
C GLN A 492 8.81 -10.62 43.76
N VAL A 493 7.98 -11.57 44.19
CA VAL A 493 8.21 -13.01 44.01
C VAL A 493 7.21 -13.52 43.00
N TYR A 494 7.69 -14.17 41.94
CA TYR A 494 6.78 -14.72 40.95
C TYR A 494 6.22 -16.08 41.39
N PRO A 495 4.93 -16.37 41.17
CA PRO A 495 4.32 -17.65 41.53
C PRO A 495 5.01 -18.85 40.86
N ASP A 496 4.97 -20.00 41.53
CA ASP A 496 5.54 -21.28 41.06
C ASP A 496 7.04 -21.28 40.73
N THR A 497 7.78 -20.25 41.14
CA THR A 497 9.24 -20.18 40.97
C THR A 497 9.99 -20.80 42.15
N PRO A 498 11.31 -21.05 42.01
CA PRO A 498 12.17 -21.41 43.14
C PRO A 498 12.01 -20.52 44.37
N ALA A 499 11.97 -19.20 44.21
CA ALA A 499 11.76 -18.26 45.30
C ALA A 499 10.43 -18.48 46.02
N HIS A 500 9.35 -18.64 45.26
CA HIS A 500 8.02 -18.90 45.82
C HIS A 500 7.99 -20.22 46.61
N ARG A 501 8.55 -21.30 46.03
CA ARG A 501 8.61 -22.61 46.69
C ARG A 501 9.57 -22.63 47.88
N GLY A 502 10.64 -21.84 47.82
CA GLY A 502 11.62 -21.64 48.89
C GLY A 502 11.14 -20.67 49.99
N GLY A 503 9.92 -20.14 49.88
CA GLY A 503 9.31 -19.32 50.92
C GLY A 503 9.77 -17.86 50.97
N LEU A 504 10.41 -17.34 49.92
CA LEU A 504 10.67 -15.89 49.80
C LEU A 504 9.36 -15.13 49.59
N LEU A 505 9.29 -13.93 50.16
CA LEU A 505 8.16 -13.02 50.09
C LEU A 505 8.59 -11.64 49.61
N ALA A 506 7.63 -10.91 49.01
CA ALA A 506 7.86 -9.50 48.70
C ALA A 506 8.06 -8.71 50.00
N GLY A 507 9.12 -7.90 50.05
CA GLY A 507 9.54 -7.16 51.24
C GLY A 507 10.75 -7.75 51.97
N ASP A 508 11.10 -9.02 51.73
CA ASP A 508 12.30 -9.63 52.31
C ASP A 508 13.56 -8.83 51.96
N LEU A 509 14.46 -8.67 52.93
CA LEU A 509 15.75 -8.04 52.74
C LEU A 509 16.81 -9.13 52.71
N LEU A 510 17.55 -9.25 51.61
CA LEU A 510 18.61 -10.23 51.46
C LEU A 510 19.96 -9.53 51.50
N PHE A 511 20.84 -10.01 52.37
CA PHE A 511 22.19 -9.47 52.54
C PHE A 511 23.27 -10.41 52.07
N ARG A 512 23.03 -11.73 52.09
CA ARG A 512 24.03 -12.74 51.69
C ARG A 512 23.41 -13.91 50.92
N ILE A 513 24.24 -14.53 50.10
CA ILE A 513 23.98 -15.82 49.42
C ILE A 513 25.18 -16.72 49.73
N ASP A 514 24.95 -17.89 50.33
CA ASP A 514 26.00 -18.84 50.77
C ASP A 514 27.14 -18.16 51.55
N GLY A 515 26.77 -17.24 52.45
CA GLY A 515 27.71 -16.47 53.27
C GLY A 515 28.39 -15.28 52.56
N GLN A 516 28.30 -15.18 51.23
CA GLN A 516 28.84 -14.06 50.45
C GLN A 516 27.94 -12.83 50.48
N ILE A 517 28.52 -11.65 50.71
CA ILE A 517 27.77 -10.39 50.79
C ILE A 517 27.25 -9.98 49.41
N ILE A 518 25.96 -9.65 49.32
CA ILE A 518 25.37 -9.01 48.15
C ILE A 518 25.82 -7.56 48.16
N ALA A 519 26.89 -7.26 47.43
CA ALA A 519 27.57 -5.96 47.43
C ALA A 519 26.83 -4.88 46.62
N ALA A 520 25.52 -4.71 46.85
CA ALA A 520 24.69 -3.72 46.18
C ALA A 520 24.25 -2.63 47.15
N ASN A 521 24.60 -1.37 46.88
CA ASN A 521 24.15 -0.22 47.65
C ASN A 521 23.97 1.08 46.83
N ARG A 522 24.20 1.02 45.52
CA ARG A 522 23.94 2.11 44.58
C ARG A 522 22.96 1.65 43.50
N THR A 523 22.28 2.60 42.87
CA THR A 523 21.31 2.30 41.82
C THR A 523 21.94 1.52 40.65
N GLU A 524 23.21 1.77 40.36
CA GLU A 524 23.98 1.08 39.32
C GLU A 524 24.22 -0.41 39.64
N ASP A 525 24.11 -0.83 40.90
CA ASP A 525 24.34 -2.20 41.37
C ASP A 525 23.15 -3.15 41.14
N SER A 526 22.13 -2.72 40.39
CA SER A 526 20.87 -3.46 40.19
C SER A 526 21.04 -4.88 39.63
N GLU A 527 22.15 -5.17 38.95
CA GLU A 527 22.46 -6.49 38.41
C GLU A 527 23.33 -7.37 39.34
N VAL A 528 23.89 -6.85 40.44
CA VAL A 528 24.82 -7.59 41.33
C VAL A 528 24.20 -8.89 41.84
N PHE A 529 23.01 -8.81 42.44
CA PHE A 529 22.32 -10.00 42.95
C PHE A 529 22.01 -11.02 41.84
N ARG A 530 21.57 -10.53 40.67
CA ARG A 530 21.26 -11.40 39.53
C ARG A 530 22.53 -12.07 38.99
N ASN A 531 23.66 -11.37 38.99
CA ASN A 531 24.94 -11.92 38.55
C ASN A 531 25.48 -12.98 39.52
N MET A 532 25.35 -12.76 40.84
CA MET A 532 25.69 -13.79 41.84
C MET A 532 24.88 -15.07 41.60
N ILE A 533 23.57 -14.97 41.35
CA ILE A 533 22.74 -16.15 41.03
C ILE A 533 23.23 -16.87 39.77
N LYS A 534 23.73 -16.16 38.75
CA LYS A 534 24.23 -16.76 37.49
C LYS A 534 25.49 -17.60 37.66
N GLU A 535 26.22 -17.46 38.78
CA GLU A 535 27.44 -18.23 39.05
C GLU A 535 27.15 -19.67 39.49
N TYR A 536 25.91 -19.95 39.90
CA TYR A 536 25.48 -21.27 40.35
C TYR A 536 25.07 -22.19 39.19
N LYS A 537 24.92 -23.49 39.51
CA LYS A 537 24.37 -24.47 38.56
C LYS A 537 22.84 -24.50 38.66
N THR A 538 22.18 -25.00 37.62
CA THR A 538 20.76 -25.37 37.75
C THR A 538 20.61 -26.48 38.79
N ASP A 539 19.51 -26.48 39.53
CA ASP A 539 19.16 -27.48 40.55
C ASP A 539 20.07 -27.49 41.80
N SER A 540 21.02 -26.57 41.92
CA SER A 540 21.77 -26.37 43.17
C SER A 540 20.91 -25.65 44.22
N SER A 541 21.08 -26.03 45.48
CA SER A 541 20.51 -25.31 46.62
C SER A 541 21.44 -24.17 47.02
N ILE A 542 20.89 -22.98 47.23
CA ILE A 542 21.58 -21.81 47.78
C ILE A 542 20.93 -21.42 49.11
N GLN A 543 21.73 -20.97 50.06
CA GLN A 543 21.27 -20.37 51.30
C GLN A 543 21.21 -18.85 51.13
N VAL A 544 20.02 -18.26 51.26
CA VAL A 544 19.85 -16.81 51.31
C VAL A 544 19.60 -16.36 52.74
N SER A 545 20.34 -15.35 53.18
CA SER A 545 20.24 -14.82 54.56
C SER A 545 19.95 -13.32 54.57
N GLY A 546 19.13 -12.87 55.51
CA GLY A 546 18.84 -11.46 55.74
C GLY A 546 17.75 -11.21 56.79
N LEU A 547 16.77 -10.37 56.48
CA LEU A 547 15.70 -9.99 57.40
C LEU A 547 14.31 -10.09 56.77
N ARG A 548 13.35 -10.58 57.54
CA ARG A 548 11.91 -10.45 57.31
C ARG A 548 11.27 -9.85 58.56
N ASP A 549 10.54 -8.74 58.40
CA ASP A 549 9.89 -8.06 59.52
C ASP A 549 10.85 -7.77 60.71
N ARG A 550 12.10 -7.40 60.39
CA ARG A 550 13.21 -7.17 61.34
C ARG A 550 13.70 -8.40 62.12
N LYS A 551 13.23 -9.60 61.80
CA LYS A 551 13.74 -10.87 62.34
C LYS A 551 14.73 -11.50 61.35
N PRO A 552 15.76 -12.21 61.84
CA PRO A 552 16.65 -13.00 60.99
C PRO A 552 15.87 -13.96 60.08
N LEU A 553 16.23 -13.99 58.80
CA LEU A 553 15.67 -14.87 57.79
C LEU A 553 16.80 -15.67 57.16
N ASP A 554 16.74 -16.99 57.27
CA ASP A 554 17.63 -17.92 56.55
C ASP A 554 16.78 -18.93 55.80
N LEU A 555 16.96 -19.01 54.48
CA LEU A 555 16.19 -19.91 53.60
C LEU A 555 17.12 -20.66 52.65
N ASN A 556 16.92 -21.97 52.54
CA ASN A 556 17.56 -22.80 51.52
C ASN A 556 16.63 -22.92 50.32
N ILE A 557 17.11 -22.54 49.13
CA ILE A 557 16.29 -22.46 47.92
C ILE A 557 16.99 -23.20 46.78
N THR A 558 16.32 -24.20 46.23
CA THR A 558 16.80 -24.93 45.05
C THR A 558 16.51 -24.15 43.78
N LEU A 559 17.55 -23.67 43.11
CA LEU A 559 17.47 -22.95 41.85
C LEU A 559 16.91 -23.85 40.74
N ALA A 560 16.20 -23.26 39.77
CA ALA A 560 15.69 -23.99 38.62
C ALA A 560 16.25 -23.41 37.32
N LYS A 561 16.10 -24.16 36.22
CA LYS A 561 16.34 -23.64 34.87
C LYS A 561 15.44 -22.42 34.62
N ARG A 562 16.03 -21.33 34.15
CA ARG A 562 15.29 -20.16 33.67
C ARG A 562 14.30 -20.56 32.56
N PRO A 563 13.03 -20.14 32.61
CA PRO A 563 12.12 -20.31 31.50
C PRO A 563 12.67 -19.67 30.21
N PRO A 564 12.45 -20.29 29.05
CA PRO A 564 12.90 -19.74 27.77
C PRO A 564 12.26 -18.35 27.53
N PRO A 565 13.06 -17.33 27.19
CA PRO A 565 12.56 -16.03 26.75
C PRO A 565 11.87 -16.14 25.39
N PRO A 566 11.08 -15.11 24.98
CA PRO A 566 10.31 -15.14 23.74
C PRO A 566 11.09 -15.52 22.46
N ASN A 567 12.33 -15.07 22.33
CA ASN A 567 13.18 -15.32 21.15
C ASN A 567 13.75 -16.74 21.07
N GLU A 568 13.69 -17.52 22.17
CA GLU A 568 14.12 -18.92 22.23
C GLU A 568 12.94 -19.90 22.06
N LEU A 569 11.69 -19.41 22.05
CA LEU A 569 10.51 -20.27 21.93
C LEU A 569 10.25 -20.75 20.50
N PRO A 570 9.56 -21.90 20.31
CA PRO A 570 9.08 -22.33 19.02
C PRO A 570 8.24 -21.23 18.35
N LYS A 571 8.61 -20.87 17.13
CA LYS A 571 7.92 -19.89 16.29
C LYS A 571 7.71 -20.43 14.88
N LEU A 572 6.65 -19.98 14.23
CA LEU A 572 6.33 -20.32 12.85
C LEU A 572 5.94 -19.05 12.10
N LYS A 573 6.65 -18.78 11.01
CA LYS A 573 6.24 -17.79 10.01
C LYS A 573 5.36 -18.48 8.98
N ASP A 574 4.08 -18.12 8.98
CA ASP A 574 3.13 -18.55 7.96
C ASP A 574 3.20 -17.62 6.75
N LYS A 575 3.46 -18.19 5.57
CA LYS A 575 3.58 -17.43 4.32
C LYS A 575 2.26 -17.25 3.58
N THR A 576 1.27 -18.09 3.88
CA THR A 576 -0.04 -18.05 3.20
C THR A 576 -0.88 -16.92 3.74
N PHE A 577 -0.91 -16.76 5.06
CA PHE A 577 -1.64 -15.70 5.75
C PHE A 577 -0.78 -14.52 6.19
N GLU A 578 0.53 -14.63 5.99
CA GLU A 578 1.50 -13.54 6.15
C GLU A 578 1.58 -13.04 7.61
N PHE A 579 1.76 -13.96 8.55
CA PHE A 579 1.98 -13.63 9.96
C PHE A 579 2.97 -14.59 10.62
N THR A 580 3.45 -14.24 11.82
CA THR A 580 4.31 -15.08 12.64
C THR A 580 3.65 -15.32 13.98
N ILE A 581 3.61 -16.57 14.42
CA ILE A 581 3.15 -16.98 15.74
C ILE A 581 4.27 -17.65 16.51
N ARG A 582 4.18 -17.56 17.84
CA ARG A 582 5.06 -18.25 18.78
C ARG A 582 4.31 -18.75 19.99
N GLU A 583 4.93 -19.67 20.73
CA GLU A 583 4.39 -20.12 22.02
C GLU A 583 4.49 -19.02 23.10
N ILE A 584 3.72 -19.18 24.19
CA ILE A 584 3.62 -18.20 25.28
C ILE A 584 4.80 -18.40 26.25
N SER A 585 5.58 -17.35 26.49
CA SER A 585 6.67 -17.36 27.50
C SER A 585 6.15 -17.16 28.92
N PHE A 586 6.99 -17.46 29.90
CA PHE A 586 6.71 -17.12 31.30
C PHE A 586 6.47 -15.61 31.49
N ALA A 587 7.30 -14.77 30.85
CA ALA A 587 7.18 -13.32 30.93
C ALA A 587 5.85 -12.81 30.33
N ASP A 588 5.38 -13.39 29.21
CA ASP A 588 4.08 -13.04 28.64
C ASP A 588 2.95 -13.33 29.62
N ARG A 589 3.01 -14.49 30.32
CA ARG A 589 1.99 -14.85 31.33
C ARG A 589 1.94 -13.85 32.48
N VAL A 590 3.11 -13.43 32.98
CA VAL A 590 3.19 -12.44 34.05
C VAL A 590 2.70 -11.07 33.57
N ASN A 591 3.21 -10.58 32.45
CA ASN A 591 2.92 -9.24 31.94
C ASN A 591 1.45 -9.08 31.53
N ALA A 592 0.88 -10.10 30.88
CA ALA A 592 -0.53 -10.10 30.48
C ALA A 592 -1.47 -10.72 31.53
N ARG A 593 -0.96 -11.06 32.73
CA ARG A 593 -1.72 -11.66 33.85
C ARG A 593 -2.55 -12.86 33.42
N LEU A 594 -1.95 -13.75 32.63
CA LEU A 594 -2.62 -14.94 32.11
C LEU A 594 -2.66 -16.04 33.17
N ASN A 595 -3.74 -16.83 33.17
CA ASN A 595 -3.84 -18.02 34.01
C ASN A 595 -2.72 -19.03 33.67
N LYS A 596 -2.28 -19.80 34.67
CA LYS A 596 -1.21 -20.81 34.53
C LYS A 596 -1.46 -21.77 33.36
N ASN A 597 -2.72 -22.21 33.21
CA ASN A 597 -3.13 -23.17 32.18
C ASN A 597 -3.67 -22.50 30.91
N GLN A 598 -3.52 -21.17 30.77
CA GLN A 598 -3.95 -20.46 29.57
C GLN A 598 -3.21 -21.03 28.36
N SER A 599 -3.98 -21.63 27.46
CA SER A 599 -3.52 -22.12 26.17
C SER A 599 -3.63 -21.02 25.12
N GLY A 600 -2.82 -21.11 24.07
CA GLY A 600 -2.86 -20.24 22.91
C GLY A 600 -1.46 -19.96 22.35
N LEU A 601 -1.43 -19.27 21.23
CA LEU A 601 -0.20 -18.83 20.56
C LEU A 601 -0.21 -17.31 20.44
N ILE A 602 0.93 -16.66 20.69
CA ILE A 602 1.07 -15.21 20.54
C ILE A 602 1.34 -14.90 19.08
N VAL A 603 0.58 -13.97 18.51
CA VAL A 603 0.87 -13.37 17.21
C VAL A 603 2.02 -12.38 17.38
N GLU A 604 3.20 -12.77 16.93
CA GLU A 604 4.45 -12.01 17.08
C GLU A 604 4.60 -10.92 16.03
N ASN A 605 4.18 -11.20 14.80
CA ASN A 605 4.21 -10.25 13.69
C ASN A 605 3.04 -10.51 12.74
N VAL A 606 2.50 -9.47 12.12
CA VAL A 606 1.53 -9.58 11.03
C VAL A 606 2.01 -8.67 9.91
N GLU A 607 2.22 -9.22 8.71
CA GLU A 607 2.68 -8.43 7.58
C GLU A 607 1.61 -7.38 7.21
N PRO A 608 1.98 -6.09 7.10
CA PRO A 608 1.04 -5.04 6.72
C PRO A 608 0.37 -5.35 5.38
N ALA A 609 -0.95 -5.12 5.30
CA ALA A 609 -1.78 -5.41 4.12
C ALA A 609 -1.74 -6.90 3.67
N GLY A 610 -1.23 -7.81 4.50
CA GLY A 610 -1.33 -9.25 4.27
C GLY A 610 -2.71 -9.79 4.65
N TRP A 611 -2.99 -11.04 4.26
CA TRP A 611 -4.30 -11.68 4.49
C TRP A 611 -4.78 -11.63 5.95
N ALA A 612 -3.92 -11.95 6.90
CA ALA A 612 -4.28 -11.90 8.32
C ALA A 612 -4.52 -10.47 8.83
N ALA A 613 -3.74 -9.49 8.35
CA ALA A 613 -3.96 -8.09 8.70
C ALA A 613 -5.31 -7.57 8.18
N LEU A 614 -5.69 -7.95 6.94
CA LEU A 614 -6.96 -7.57 6.33
C LEU A 614 -8.16 -8.17 7.07
N ALA A 615 -8.03 -9.41 7.53
CA ALA A 615 -9.03 -10.04 8.41
C ALA A 615 -9.10 -9.43 9.82
N GLY A 616 -8.14 -8.55 10.18
CA GLY A 616 -8.11 -7.84 11.44
C GLY A 616 -7.26 -8.48 12.54
N LEU A 617 -6.43 -9.48 12.21
CA LEU A 617 -5.40 -10.02 13.12
C LEU A 617 -4.33 -8.96 13.36
N ARG A 618 -3.87 -8.84 14.62
CA ARG A 618 -2.88 -7.85 15.02
C ARG A 618 -1.76 -8.50 15.80
N GLN A 619 -0.59 -7.85 15.75
CA GLN A 619 0.51 -8.17 16.64
C GLN A 619 0.06 -8.06 18.11
N GLY A 620 0.45 -9.04 18.93
CA GLY A 620 0.08 -9.14 20.34
C GLY A 620 -1.25 -9.88 20.60
N ASP A 621 -2.02 -10.22 19.56
CA ASP A 621 -3.19 -11.09 19.74
C ASP A 621 -2.76 -12.46 20.29
N LEU A 622 -3.49 -12.96 21.29
CA LEU A 622 -3.34 -14.33 21.79
C LEU A 622 -4.36 -15.23 21.07
N MET A 623 -3.89 -16.03 20.11
CA MET A 623 -4.71 -16.98 19.36
C MET A 623 -5.07 -18.18 20.24
N LEU A 624 -6.33 -18.28 20.62
CA LEU A 624 -6.85 -19.32 21.51
C LEU A 624 -7.31 -20.55 20.76
N LYS A 625 -8.04 -20.36 19.65
CA LYS A 625 -8.59 -21.43 18.82
C LYS A 625 -8.48 -21.12 17.33
N MET A 626 -8.49 -22.18 16.54
CA MET A 626 -8.63 -22.16 15.09
C MET A 626 -9.60 -23.27 14.70
N GLU A 627 -10.64 -22.95 13.91
CA GLU A 627 -11.71 -23.91 13.56
C GLU A 627 -12.32 -24.61 14.78
N GLY A 628 -12.56 -23.84 15.86
CA GLY A 628 -13.09 -24.36 17.12
C GLY A 628 -12.11 -25.19 17.98
N LYS A 629 -10.93 -25.55 17.45
CA LYS A 629 -9.92 -26.34 18.16
C LYS A 629 -8.96 -25.45 18.95
N THR A 630 -8.77 -25.77 20.23
CA THR A 630 -7.81 -25.08 21.10
C THR A 630 -6.37 -25.32 20.62
N LEU A 631 -5.59 -24.25 20.54
CA LEU A 631 -4.18 -24.31 20.17
C LEU A 631 -3.29 -24.23 21.41
N LYS A 632 -2.32 -25.15 21.53
CA LYS A 632 -1.30 -25.12 22.60
C LYS A 632 0.11 -24.97 22.06
N THR A 633 0.39 -25.59 20.92
CA THR A 633 1.75 -25.63 20.35
C THR A 633 1.77 -25.20 18.90
N VAL A 634 2.93 -24.72 18.44
CA VAL A 634 3.13 -24.37 17.03
C VAL A 634 2.95 -25.57 16.09
N ASN A 635 3.31 -26.78 16.55
CA ASN A 635 3.14 -28.01 15.79
C ASN A 635 1.66 -28.37 15.54
N GLU A 636 0.77 -28.12 16.50
CA GLU A 636 -0.67 -28.32 16.33
C GLU A 636 -1.24 -27.37 15.27
N PHE A 637 -0.87 -26.08 15.34
CA PHE A 637 -1.25 -25.09 14.33
C PHE A 637 -0.80 -25.52 12.94
N GLN A 638 0.46 -25.94 12.80
CA GLN A 638 1.00 -26.37 11.51
C GLN A 638 0.25 -27.60 10.93
N LYS A 639 -0.16 -28.54 11.77
CA LYS A 639 -0.97 -29.71 11.34
C LYS A 639 -2.35 -29.29 10.85
N LEU A 640 -3.03 -28.37 11.55
CA LEU A 640 -4.34 -27.85 11.15
C LEU A 640 -4.26 -27.10 9.82
N MET A 641 -3.28 -26.22 9.68
CA MET A 641 -3.00 -25.49 8.45
C MET A 641 -2.80 -26.41 7.25
N LYS A 642 -1.98 -27.46 7.38
CA LYS A 642 -1.78 -28.44 6.31
C LYS A 642 -3.08 -29.11 5.85
N ASN A 643 -4.03 -29.31 6.76
CA ASN A 643 -5.33 -29.89 6.41
C ASN A 643 -6.21 -28.87 5.67
N LEU A 644 -6.25 -27.62 6.13
CA LEU A 644 -7.04 -26.55 5.52
C LEU A 644 -6.58 -26.22 4.10
N VAL A 645 -5.26 -26.20 3.87
CA VAL A 645 -4.67 -26.06 2.53
C VAL A 645 -5.14 -27.19 1.60
N LYS A 646 -5.13 -28.45 2.08
CA LYS A 646 -5.61 -29.61 1.30
C LYS A 646 -7.09 -29.52 0.95
N MET A 647 -7.91 -29.04 1.88
CA MET A 647 -9.35 -28.88 1.67
C MET A 647 -9.71 -27.62 0.88
N LYS A 648 -8.76 -26.69 0.68
CA LYS A 648 -8.99 -25.36 0.10
C LYS A 648 -10.18 -24.66 0.74
N SER A 649 -10.25 -24.69 2.08
CA SER A 649 -11.35 -24.11 2.84
C SER A 649 -11.59 -22.65 2.45
N GLU A 650 -12.83 -22.28 2.11
CA GLU A 650 -13.14 -20.92 1.64
C GLU A 650 -12.95 -19.85 2.72
N GLN A 651 -13.02 -20.26 3.98
CA GLN A 651 -12.94 -19.40 5.13
C GLN A 651 -12.28 -20.14 6.30
N ILE A 652 -11.57 -19.38 7.13
CA ILE A 652 -10.95 -19.85 8.36
C ILE A 652 -11.37 -18.92 9.51
N ILE A 653 -11.77 -19.51 10.63
CA ILE A 653 -12.18 -18.81 11.85
C ILE A 653 -11.08 -18.94 12.90
N LEU A 654 -10.53 -17.79 13.29
CA LEU A 654 -9.60 -17.65 14.39
C LEU A 654 -10.34 -17.06 15.59
N PHE A 655 -10.11 -17.61 16.79
CA PHE A 655 -10.61 -17.02 18.03
C PHE A 655 -9.43 -16.49 18.82
N VAL A 656 -9.38 -15.17 19.01
CA VAL A 656 -8.23 -14.48 19.63
C VAL A 656 -8.65 -13.71 20.87
N LYS A 657 -7.71 -13.51 21.79
CA LYS A 657 -7.82 -12.56 22.89
C LYS A 657 -6.93 -11.36 22.63
N ARG A 658 -7.53 -10.17 22.63
CA ARG A 658 -6.89 -8.86 22.47
C ARG A 658 -7.16 -8.01 23.70
N GLY A 659 -6.14 -7.81 24.52
CA GLY A 659 -6.32 -7.19 25.83
C GLY A 659 -7.33 -7.98 26.68
N ILE A 660 -8.45 -7.34 27.02
CA ILE A 660 -9.53 -7.98 27.78
C ILE A 660 -10.62 -8.62 26.91
N HIS A 661 -10.62 -8.37 25.60
CA HIS A 661 -11.67 -8.83 24.70
C HIS A 661 -11.30 -10.14 24.01
N THR A 662 -12.31 -10.97 23.75
CA THR A 662 -12.20 -12.11 22.83
C THR A 662 -12.95 -11.82 21.55
N ILE A 663 -12.33 -12.12 20.40
CA ILE A 663 -12.81 -11.71 19.08
C ILE A 663 -12.70 -12.92 18.14
N TYR A 664 -13.74 -13.13 17.32
CA TYR A 664 -13.65 -14.00 16.16
C TYR A 664 -13.10 -13.20 14.97
N ILE A 665 -12.10 -13.76 14.31
CA ILE A 665 -11.47 -13.21 13.12
C ILE A 665 -11.71 -14.21 11.99
N GLU A 666 -12.39 -13.75 10.95
CA GLU A 666 -12.70 -14.54 9.77
C GLU A 666 -11.72 -14.18 8.66
N VAL A 667 -10.94 -15.16 8.23
CA VAL A 667 -9.94 -15.01 7.17
C VAL A 667 -10.45 -15.75 5.93
N GLN A 668 -10.55 -15.05 4.80
CA GLN A 668 -10.82 -15.67 3.51
C GLN A 668 -9.51 -15.85 2.74
N PRO A 669 -8.94 -17.07 2.71
CA PRO A 669 -7.73 -17.34 1.94
C PRO A 669 -7.94 -17.24 0.43
N ASP A 670 -6.90 -16.80 -0.27
CA ASP A 670 -6.70 -17.13 -1.68
C ASP A 670 -5.66 -18.25 -1.78
N TRP A 671 -6.13 -19.44 -2.17
CA TRP A 671 -5.31 -20.63 -2.34
C TRP A 671 -4.61 -20.69 -3.71
N SER A 672 -4.64 -19.62 -4.51
CA SER A 672 -3.96 -19.56 -5.80
C SER A 672 -2.44 -19.79 -5.71
N ASN A 673 -1.83 -19.51 -4.56
CA ASN A 673 -0.39 -19.58 -4.30
C ASN A 673 0.06 -20.69 -3.32
N SER A 674 -0.85 -21.56 -2.87
CA SER A 674 -0.62 -22.53 -1.78
C SER A 674 -0.49 -23.98 -2.21
#